data_AF-A0AAN9EJK9-F1
#
_entry.id   AF-A0AAN9EJK9-F1
#
_cell.length_a   1.000
_cell.length_b   1.000
_cell.length_c   1.000
_cell.angle_alpha   90.00
_cell.angle_beta   90.00
_cell.angle_gamma   90.00
#
_symmetry.space_group_name_H-M   'P 1'
#
loop_
_entity.id
_entity.type
_entity.pdbx_description
1 polymer ?
#
loop_
_entity_poly.entity_id
_entity_poly.type
_entity_poly.pdbx_seq_one_letter_code
_entity_poly.pdbx_strand_id
1 'polypeptide(L)'
;MASSVMGFLVSPFSPITLRRRRNSTTHRFLFQAQSLDGVRRSSTVLSTTESVASVNVAASSSSSSSSSVVVENETQQSGSLLRADKIINATNVSEEEEEGELAPLWNDGYGTRTVEDYFVAAKEMNKFNDGGPPRWFCPLDCGSPLKDSPTLLFLPGMDGTGWGLILHHIALGKAFEVQCLHIPAHDRTPFEGLVKLVEEAVKFAYALSPNKPIYLVGDSFGGCLALAVAARNPTIDLVLILVNPATSFGRSQLQPLFPILEALPDELHVTVPFLLGFIMGDPVKMASVNIGNSLPTTEKLEQLSNNLTALLPYLSELADIIPRDTLLWKLKLLKSAASYANSRLHAVKAEVLLLASGEDNMLPSANEAQRLGRSLQNCKVRNFKNNGHTLLLEDGIGLMTIIKGTCMYRQSRRLDLVRDFIPPSMREFRYTMDRVVGLYRSLIGSVMFSTLEDGTIVKGLSGVPDEGPVLLVGYHMLLGTELISLVDGFLSEKGIMVRGIAHPELFTDRTESLSSEFSLMDWVKVFGGVPVSATNLFKLFSTKSHVLLYPGGAREALHFKGEEYKLIWPDQPEFVRMAARFGATIVPFGAVGEDDIAEIVLDYNDLMKIPIINDYVRDINRNSNSFRDETSGEVANTNVSFPIVQPKIPGRFYYLFGKPIRTKGMENMLKDKEAANQLYLQIKSQVKHNIDYLIKKREEDPYRNIINRKIFEALYPSEIGQTPTFKP
;
A
#
# COMPACT_ATOMS: atom_id res chain seq x y z
N MET A 1 1.81 -23.42 68.66
CA MET A 1 0.47 -23.12 69.20
C MET A 1 0.63 -22.07 70.29
N ALA A 2 0.23 -20.83 70.00
CA ALA A 2 0.32 -19.71 70.94
C ALA A 2 -0.98 -18.88 70.84
N SER A 3 -1.49 -18.50 72.01
CA SER A 3 -2.62 -17.61 72.33
C SER A 3 -2.36 -16.16 71.83
N SER A 4 -3.28 -15.19 71.72
CA SER A 4 -4.42 -14.78 72.57
C SER A 4 -5.23 -13.63 71.90
N VAL A 5 -6.58 -13.75 71.89
CA VAL A 5 -7.68 -12.80 72.29
C VAL A 5 -7.67 -11.26 71.97
N MET A 6 -8.80 -10.79 71.37
CA MET A 6 -9.54 -9.48 71.36
C MET A 6 -8.83 -8.15 70.99
N GLY A 7 -9.44 -7.11 70.38
CA GLY A 7 -10.82 -6.81 69.97
C GLY A 7 -10.99 -5.34 69.51
N PHE A 8 -12.11 -5.08 68.81
CA PHE A 8 -12.89 -3.84 68.57
C PHE A 8 -12.39 -2.58 67.81
N LEU A 9 -13.36 -2.03 67.07
CA LEU A 9 -13.44 -0.83 66.21
C LEU A 9 -13.31 0.51 66.96
N VAL A 10 -12.87 1.56 66.24
CA VAL A 10 -13.62 2.80 65.89
C VAL A 10 -12.63 3.91 65.45
N SER A 11 -12.92 4.57 64.32
CA SER A 11 -12.21 5.73 63.73
C SER A 11 -12.34 7.02 64.57
N PRO A 12 -11.57 8.09 64.30
CA PRO A 12 -12.03 9.08 63.29
C PRO A 12 -10.93 9.86 62.53
N PHE A 13 -11.37 10.57 61.48
CA PHE A 13 -10.73 11.65 60.70
C PHE A 13 -9.82 11.30 59.49
N SER A 14 -10.39 11.55 58.29
CA SER A 14 -9.74 11.77 56.98
C SER A 14 -9.14 13.20 56.88
N PRO A 15 -8.62 13.70 55.73
CA PRO A 15 -8.31 13.07 54.44
C PRO A 15 -6.94 13.48 53.82
N ILE A 16 -6.32 12.62 53.01
CA ILE A 16 -5.52 13.08 51.84
C ILE A 16 -5.83 12.19 50.65
N THR A 17 -6.56 12.77 49.71
CA THR A 17 -6.85 12.28 48.36
C THR A 17 -5.60 12.29 47.48
N LEU A 18 -5.27 11.15 46.86
CA LEU A 18 -4.53 11.13 45.59
C LEU A 18 -5.40 10.48 44.51
N ARG A 19 -6.01 11.32 43.70
CA ARG A 19 -6.95 11.01 42.62
C ARG A 19 -6.14 10.52 41.41
N ARG A 20 -6.01 9.20 41.23
CA ARG A 20 -5.45 8.60 40.00
C ARG A 20 -6.55 8.63 38.93
N ARG A 21 -6.49 9.59 38.00
CA ARG A 21 -7.33 9.60 36.79
C ARG A 21 -6.99 8.36 35.94
N ARG A 22 -7.89 7.37 35.90
CA ARG A 22 -7.98 6.43 34.77
C ARG A 22 -8.65 7.19 33.62
N ASN A 23 -7.91 7.50 32.56
CA ASN A 23 -8.51 7.83 31.29
C ASN A 23 -8.89 6.49 30.62
N SER A 24 -10.13 6.03 30.81
CA SER A 24 -10.75 5.07 29.90
C SER A 24 -11.53 5.87 28.86
N THR A 25 -10.96 6.09 27.68
CA THR A 25 -11.74 6.50 26.52
C THR A 25 -12.60 5.32 26.11
N THR A 26 -13.88 5.35 26.50
CA THR A 26 -14.89 4.42 25.99
C THR A 26 -15.14 4.82 24.54
N HIS A 27 -14.56 4.11 23.58
CA HIS A 27 -14.88 4.29 22.17
C HIS A 27 -16.30 3.78 21.92
N ARG A 28 -17.25 4.70 21.67
CA ARG A 28 -18.61 4.34 21.25
C ARG A 28 -18.58 4.00 19.76
N PHE A 29 -18.83 2.73 19.42
CA PHE A 29 -19.11 2.32 18.05
C PHE A 29 -20.52 2.77 17.68
N LEU A 30 -20.63 3.66 16.69
CA LEU A 30 -21.89 4.03 16.05
C LEU A 30 -21.86 3.47 14.64
N PHE A 31 -23.00 3.06 14.10
CA PHE A 31 -23.14 2.62 12.70
C PHE A 31 -24.46 3.12 12.14
N GLN A 32 -24.49 3.39 10.84
CA GLN A 32 -25.70 3.77 10.15
C GLN A 32 -26.24 2.55 9.38
N ALA A 33 -27.36 2.00 9.83
CA ALA A 33 -28.11 1.02 9.06
C ALA A 33 -28.92 1.75 7.98
N GLN A 34 -28.79 1.33 6.71
CA GLN A 34 -29.69 1.77 5.65
C GLN A 34 -30.64 0.62 5.30
N SER A 35 -31.95 0.89 5.40
CA SER A 35 -32.99 0.06 4.77
C SER A 35 -33.18 0.53 3.32
N LEU A 36 -33.33 -0.41 2.40
CA LEU A 36 -33.61 -0.15 0.98
C LEU A 36 -35.09 0.18 0.70
N ASP A 37 -35.85 0.62 1.70
CA ASP A 37 -37.21 1.15 1.50
C ASP A 37 -37.18 2.67 1.36
N GLY A 38 -37.45 3.14 0.14
CA GLY A 38 -37.40 4.55 -0.21
C GLY A 38 -38.50 5.38 0.44
N VAL A 39 -38.21 6.03 1.57
CA VAL A 39 -38.73 7.35 1.97
C VAL A 39 -37.73 7.99 2.93
N ARG A 40 -37.26 9.21 2.64
CA ARG A 40 -36.48 10.05 3.56
C ARG A 40 -37.26 10.29 4.86
N ARG A 41 -36.97 9.54 5.92
CA ARG A 41 -37.18 9.96 7.31
C ARG A 41 -35.99 9.57 8.16
N SER A 42 -35.23 10.57 8.59
CA SER A 42 -34.23 10.44 9.65
C SER A 42 -34.95 10.16 10.97
N SER A 43 -34.69 9.01 11.57
CA SER A 43 -35.13 8.70 12.92
C SER A 43 -33.92 8.28 13.75
N THR A 44 -33.32 9.24 14.45
CA THR A 44 -32.38 8.99 15.54
C THR A 44 -33.18 8.45 16.74
N VAL A 45 -32.92 7.21 17.16
CA VAL A 45 -33.48 6.66 18.39
C VAL A 45 -32.57 7.06 19.56
N LEU A 46 -33.02 8.01 20.38
CA LEU A 46 -32.39 8.41 21.64
C LEU A 46 -33.03 7.65 22.80
N SER A 47 -32.23 6.90 23.57
CA SER A 47 -32.63 6.39 24.88
C SER A 47 -32.39 7.46 25.94
N THR A 48 -33.46 7.84 26.64
CA THR A 48 -33.52 8.83 27.73
C THR A 48 -33.23 8.24 29.11
N THR A 49 -32.40 8.92 29.90
CA THR A 49 -32.43 9.21 31.37
C THR A 49 -31.08 9.87 31.69
N GLU A 50 -30.88 10.95 32.47
CA GLU A 50 -31.57 11.62 33.57
C GLU A 50 -31.19 13.12 33.57
N SER A 51 -32.12 13.96 34.01
CA SER A 51 -31.97 15.39 34.27
C SER A 51 -31.24 15.69 35.59
N VAL A 52 -30.42 16.75 35.68
CA VAL A 52 -30.44 17.77 36.76
C VAL A 52 -29.61 19.02 36.37
N ALA A 53 -30.28 20.18 36.48
CA ALA A 53 -29.85 21.55 36.77
C ALA A 53 -28.84 22.31 35.87
N SER A 54 -29.44 23.28 35.18
CA SER A 54 -28.88 24.53 34.67
C SER A 54 -28.28 25.45 35.75
N VAL A 55 -27.09 26.02 35.49
CA VAL A 55 -26.71 27.36 35.95
C VAL A 55 -25.91 28.06 34.84
N ASN A 56 -26.50 29.13 34.30
CA ASN A 56 -25.82 30.14 33.47
C ASN A 56 -25.00 31.07 34.37
N VAL A 57 -23.71 31.27 34.11
CA VAL A 57 -23.01 32.53 34.42
C VAL A 57 -21.97 32.84 33.34
N ALA A 58 -21.91 34.12 33.03
CA ALA A 58 -21.31 34.82 31.91
C ALA A 58 -19.77 34.77 31.80
N ALA A 59 -19.34 35.17 30.61
CA ALA A 59 -17.98 35.48 30.22
C ALA A 59 -17.31 36.54 31.12
N SER A 60 -16.04 36.31 31.45
CA SER A 60 -15.09 37.38 31.74
C SER A 60 -13.68 36.93 31.34
N SER A 61 -13.10 37.70 30.44
CA SER A 61 -11.70 37.70 30.05
C SER A 61 -10.77 38.00 31.23
N SER A 62 -9.73 37.18 31.42
CA SER A 62 -8.50 37.62 32.09
C SER A 62 -7.31 36.82 31.60
N SER A 63 -6.39 37.55 30.97
CA SER A 63 -5.02 37.16 30.63
C SER A 63 -4.24 36.72 31.87
N SER A 64 -3.62 35.54 31.81
CA SER A 64 -2.46 35.21 32.64
C SER A 64 -1.49 34.33 31.86
N SER A 65 -0.34 34.91 31.56
CA SER A 65 0.88 34.25 31.13
C SER A 65 1.31 33.20 32.15
N SER A 66 1.44 31.95 31.73
CA SER A 66 2.28 30.96 32.40
C SER A 66 2.96 30.08 31.35
N SER A 67 4.26 30.32 31.22
CA SER A 67 5.24 29.45 30.61
C SER A 67 5.14 28.04 31.17
N SER A 68 4.73 27.08 30.33
CA SER A 68 4.87 25.65 30.60
C SER A 68 5.91 25.08 29.64
N VAL A 69 7.05 24.74 30.22
CA VAL A 69 8.12 23.93 29.63
C VAL A 69 7.50 22.65 29.09
N VAL A 70 7.52 22.48 27.77
CA VAL A 70 7.23 21.19 27.13
C VAL A 70 8.52 20.38 27.21
N VAL A 71 8.52 19.36 28.04
CA VAL A 71 9.51 18.29 27.98
C VAL A 71 9.07 17.39 26.83
N GLU A 72 9.64 17.59 25.64
CA GLU A 72 9.54 16.63 24.55
C GLU A 72 10.41 15.42 24.90
N ASN A 73 9.76 14.29 25.18
CA ASN A 73 10.44 13.00 25.12
C ASN A 73 10.63 12.64 23.65
N GLU A 74 11.78 13.01 23.09
CA GLU A 74 12.20 12.62 21.74
C GLU A 74 12.53 11.12 21.72
N THR A 75 11.62 10.31 21.18
CA THR A 75 11.92 8.95 20.75
C THR A 75 12.52 8.98 19.33
N GLN A 76 13.66 8.30 19.22
CA GLN A 76 14.65 8.36 18.15
C GLN A 76 14.11 7.87 16.79
N GLN A 77 14.14 8.73 15.77
CA GLN A 77 14.02 8.34 14.35
C GLN A 77 14.99 9.16 13.47
N SER A 78 15.47 8.52 12.40
CA SER A 78 16.48 9.04 11.45
C SER A 78 16.11 10.41 10.84
N GLY A 79 17.09 11.28 10.62
CA GLY A 79 16.90 12.71 10.27
C GLY A 79 16.13 13.01 8.96
N SER A 80 15.98 12.04 8.05
CA SER A 80 15.10 12.16 6.87
C SER A 80 13.62 11.92 7.20
N LEU A 81 13.35 11.01 8.15
CA LEU A 81 12.00 10.73 8.64
C LEU A 81 11.45 11.91 9.43
N LEU A 82 12.28 12.58 10.24
CA LEU A 82 11.91 13.83 10.93
C LEU A 82 11.49 14.95 9.97
N ARG A 83 12.05 15.02 8.76
CA ARG A 83 11.63 16.00 7.73
C ARG A 83 10.28 15.61 7.12
N ALA A 84 10.08 14.34 6.80
CA ALA A 84 8.80 13.84 6.32
C ALA A 84 7.68 14.05 7.36
N ASP A 85 7.95 13.79 8.65
CA ASP A 85 7.02 14.04 9.75
C ASP A 85 6.72 15.54 9.95
N LYS A 86 7.70 16.43 9.70
CA LYS A 86 7.46 17.88 9.67
C LYS A 86 6.56 18.31 8.52
N ILE A 87 6.70 17.71 7.33
CA ILE A 87 5.81 17.96 6.18
C ILE A 87 4.38 17.50 6.52
N ILE A 88 4.22 16.35 7.19
CA ILE A 88 2.92 15.89 7.68
C ILE A 88 2.34 16.88 8.70
N ASN A 89 3.11 17.32 9.69
CA ASN A 89 2.60 18.24 10.71
C ASN A 89 2.23 19.61 10.10
N ALA A 90 2.90 20.04 9.03
CA ALA A 90 2.52 21.24 8.28
C ALA A 90 1.22 21.03 7.46
N THR A 91 0.99 19.83 6.91
CA THR A 91 -0.21 19.49 6.12
C THR A 91 -1.41 19.09 6.98
N ASN A 92 -1.22 18.52 8.16
CA ASN A 92 -2.27 18.23 9.14
C ASN A 92 -2.81 19.50 9.83
N VAL A 93 -2.09 20.63 9.76
CA VAL A 93 -2.59 21.93 10.25
C VAL A 93 -3.48 22.62 9.20
N SER A 94 -3.46 22.16 7.94
CA SER A 94 -4.43 22.52 6.92
C SER A 94 -5.45 21.40 6.74
N GLU A 95 -6.47 21.33 7.60
CA GLU A 95 -7.70 20.52 7.37
C GLU A 95 -8.58 21.10 6.23
N GLU A 96 -7.93 21.56 5.17
CA GLU A 96 -8.55 21.84 3.88
C GLU A 96 -7.80 20.96 2.87
N GLU A 97 -8.10 19.65 2.86
CA GLU A 97 -7.88 18.83 1.66
C GLU A 97 -8.65 19.55 0.54
N GLU A 98 -7.96 20.33 -0.31
CA GLU A 98 -8.56 20.99 -1.47
C GLU A 98 -9.43 19.97 -2.21
N GLU A 99 -10.70 20.34 -2.46
CA GLU A 99 -11.79 19.45 -2.90
C GLU A 99 -11.36 18.39 -3.94
N GLY A 100 -10.94 17.21 -3.48
CA GLY A 100 -10.89 15.98 -4.28
C GLY A 100 -9.52 15.36 -4.58
N GLU A 101 -8.38 15.88 -4.09
CA GLU A 101 -7.06 15.25 -4.30
C GLU A 101 -6.40 14.81 -2.97
N LEU A 102 -5.89 13.57 -2.93
CA LEU A 102 -5.19 13.01 -1.77
C LEU A 102 -3.71 13.36 -1.86
N ALA A 103 -3.14 14.01 -0.83
CA ALA A 103 -1.72 14.32 -0.80
C ALA A 103 -0.85 13.06 -0.65
N PRO A 104 0.39 13.04 -1.18
CA PRO A 104 1.36 11.99 -0.87
C PRO A 104 1.65 11.90 0.62
N LEU A 105 2.03 10.71 1.08
CA LEU A 105 2.38 10.44 2.47
C LEU A 105 1.22 10.65 3.46
N TRP A 106 -0.02 10.49 2.98
CA TRP A 106 -1.23 10.50 3.79
C TRP A 106 -1.24 9.36 4.83
N ASN A 107 -2.03 9.54 5.88
CA ASN A 107 -2.20 8.55 6.94
C ASN A 107 -3.24 7.49 6.55
N ASP A 108 -2.81 6.25 6.35
CA ASP A 108 -3.68 5.13 5.98
C ASP A 108 -4.40 4.46 7.17
N GLY A 109 -4.16 4.95 8.39
CA GLY A 109 -4.82 4.49 9.61
C GLY A 109 -4.41 3.09 10.04
N TYR A 110 -3.47 2.43 9.37
CA TYR A 110 -3.07 1.09 9.74
C TYR A 110 -2.39 1.07 11.11
N GLY A 111 -2.73 0.08 11.93
CA GLY A 111 -2.29 -0.02 13.33
C GLY A 111 -3.09 0.83 14.32
N THR A 112 -4.02 1.68 13.85
CA THR A 112 -4.96 2.39 14.75
C THR A 112 -6.09 1.49 15.25
N ARG A 113 -6.43 0.47 14.45
CA ARG A 113 -7.32 -0.62 14.80
C ARG A 113 -6.52 -1.90 15.01
N THR A 114 -7.03 -2.75 15.89
CA THR A 114 -6.43 -4.02 16.29
C THR A 114 -7.41 -5.17 16.09
N VAL A 115 -6.93 -6.40 16.27
CA VAL A 115 -7.79 -7.58 16.29
C VAL A 115 -8.70 -7.59 17.53
N GLU A 116 -8.31 -6.91 18.62
CA GLU A 116 -9.21 -6.66 19.75
C GLU A 116 -10.43 -5.81 19.32
N ASP A 117 -10.22 -4.74 18.55
CA ASP A 117 -11.33 -3.93 18.02
C ASP A 117 -12.29 -4.76 17.15
N TYR A 118 -11.75 -5.73 16.38
CA TYR A 118 -12.57 -6.67 15.61
C TYR A 118 -13.52 -7.44 16.53
N PHE A 119 -13.00 -8.04 17.60
CA PHE A 119 -13.81 -8.83 18.53
C PHE A 119 -14.85 -7.98 19.26
N VAL A 120 -14.48 -6.77 19.69
CA VAL A 120 -15.42 -5.83 20.30
C VAL A 120 -16.55 -5.48 19.31
N ALA A 121 -16.23 -5.12 18.06
CA ALA A 121 -17.22 -4.77 17.06
C ALA A 121 -18.12 -5.96 16.69
N ALA A 122 -17.54 -7.16 16.54
CA ALA A 122 -18.28 -8.39 16.29
C ALA A 122 -19.26 -8.72 17.42
N LYS A 123 -18.84 -8.54 18.68
CA LYS A 123 -19.68 -8.71 19.85
C LYS A 123 -20.84 -7.73 19.88
N GLU A 124 -20.60 -6.44 19.62
CA GLU A 124 -21.67 -5.44 19.56
C GLU A 124 -22.72 -5.78 18.48
N MET A 125 -22.30 -6.30 17.33
CA MET A 125 -23.25 -6.75 16.29
C MET A 125 -24.13 -7.92 16.76
N ASN A 126 -23.59 -8.81 17.59
CA ASN A 126 -24.30 -9.98 18.10
C ASN A 126 -25.19 -9.68 19.32
N LYS A 127 -24.94 -8.59 20.06
CA LYS A 127 -25.77 -8.19 21.21
C LYS A 127 -27.24 -7.96 20.88
N PHE A 128 -27.56 -7.68 19.62
CA PHE A 128 -28.92 -7.42 19.20
C PHE A 128 -29.81 -8.67 19.16
N ASN A 129 -29.25 -9.88 19.30
CA ASN A 129 -29.99 -11.15 19.46
C ASN A 129 -31.12 -11.36 18.45
N ASP A 130 -31.09 -10.66 17.30
CA ASP A 130 -32.30 -10.41 16.52
C ASP A 130 -32.67 -11.58 15.60
N GLY A 131 -31.72 -12.48 15.31
CA GLY A 131 -31.88 -13.49 14.26
C GLY A 131 -32.34 -12.87 12.93
N GLY A 132 -32.05 -11.57 12.75
CA GLY A 132 -32.59 -10.76 11.67
C GLY A 132 -32.06 -11.21 10.31
N PRO A 133 -32.65 -10.71 9.21
CA PRO A 133 -32.13 -11.02 7.88
C PRO A 133 -30.71 -10.44 7.71
N PRO A 134 -29.92 -11.01 6.79
CA PRO A 134 -28.64 -10.41 6.40
C PRO A 134 -28.81 -8.96 5.97
N ARG A 135 -27.86 -8.10 6.32
CA ARG A 135 -27.97 -6.65 6.18
C ARG A 135 -26.64 -6.00 5.83
N TRP A 136 -26.70 -4.87 5.12
CA TRP A 136 -25.54 -4.06 4.78
C TRP A 136 -25.31 -2.96 5.82
N PHE A 137 -24.05 -2.64 6.10
CA PHE A 137 -23.67 -1.48 6.88
C PHE A 137 -22.43 -0.80 6.30
N CYS A 138 -22.27 0.49 6.56
CA CYS A 138 -21.05 1.24 6.23
C CYS A 138 -20.23 1.47 7.51
N PRO A 139 -18.97 1.01 7.60
CA PRO A 139 -18.12 1.28 8.74
C PRO A 139 -17.80 2.79 8.83
N LEU A 140 -18.03 3.42 9.98
CA LEU A 140 -17.80 4.87 10.13
C LEU A 140 -16.32 5.27 9.96
N ASP A 141 -15.39 4.38 10.32
CA ASP A 141 -13.95 4.62 10.18
C ASP A 141 -13.52 4.81 8.72
N CYS A 142 -14.35 4.44 7.74
CA CYS A 142 -14.06 4.68 6.32
C CYS A 142 -14.03 6.17 5.98
N GLY A 143 -14.70 7.02 6.76
CA GLY A 143 -14.79 8.46 6.48
C GLY A 143 -15.43 8.76 5.12
N SER A 144 -15.02 9.87 4.52
CA SER A 144 -15.48 10.30 3.20
C SER A 144 -14.52 9.83 2.10
N PRO A 145 -15.01 9.12 1.07
CA PRO A 145 -14.19 8.71 -0.06
C PRO A 145 -13.84 9.87 -0.98
N LEU A 146 -12.77 9.70 -1.76
CA LEU A 146 -12.42 10.59 -2.86
C LEU A 146 -13.58 10.67 -3.87
N LYS A 147 -13.65 11.79 -4.58
CA LYS A 147 -14.66 12.00 -5.62
C LYS A 147 -14.60 10.87 -6.65
N ASP A 148 -15.77 10.46 -7.10
CA ASP A 148 -15.96 9.41 -8.10
C ASP A 148 -15.45 8.01 -7.72
N SER A 149 -15.14 7.78 -6.44
CA SER A 149 -14.77 6.46 -5.91
C SER A 149 -15.79 5.37 -6.31
N PRO A 150 -15.32 4.15 -6.66
CA PRO A 150 -16.19 3.01 -6.94
C PRO A 150 -16.72 2.38 -5.64
N THR A 151 -17.82 1.64 -5.77
CA THR A 151 -18.41 0.88 -4.66
C THR A 151 -17.60 -0.38 -4.37
N LEU A 152 -17.32 -0.63 -3.09
CA LEU A 152 -16.72 -1.87 -2.60
C LEU A 152 -17.68 -2.59 -1.66
N LEU A 153 -18.08 -3.80 -2.03
CA LEU A 153 -18.93 -4.67 -1.22
C LEU A 153 -18.07 -5.77 -0.59
N PHE A 154 -17.95 -5.74 0.73
CA PHE A 154 -17.28 -6.78 1.50
C PHE A 154 -18.25 -7.90 1.87
N LEU A 155 -17.86 -9.14 1.54
CA LEU A 155 -18.60 -10.36 1.81
C LEU A 155 -17.83 -11.18 2.86
N PRO A 156 -18.39 -11.40 4.05
CA PRO A 156 -17.66 -11.96 5.19
C PRO A 156 -17.38 -13.45 5.04
N GLY A 157 -16.45 -13.92 5.87
CA GLY A 157 -16.22 -15.34 6.12
C GLY A 157 -17.37 -16.02 6.87
N MET A 158 -17.08 -17.20 7.41
CA MET A 158 -18.08 -18.03 8.10
C MET A 158 -18.67 -17.33 9.34
N ASP A 159 -17.89 -16.45 9.99
CA ASP A 159 -18.34 -15.65 11.13
C ASP A 159 -19.54 -14.75 10.80
N GLY A 160 -19.66 -14.30 9.55
CA GLY A 160 -20.77 -13.45 9.09
C GLY A 160 -20.79 -12.05 9.71
N THR A 161 -19.76 -11.62 10.44
CA THR A 161 -19.76 -10.36 11.19
C THR A 161 -19.78 -9.14 10.27
N GLY A 162 -19.10 -9.22 9.13
CA GLY A 162 -18.84 -8.09 8.22
C GLY A 162 -17.68 -7.19 8.66
N TRP A 163 -16.99 -7.51 9.75
CA TRP A 163 -15.90 -6.69 10.31
C TRP A 163 -14.49 -7.15 9.91
N GLY A 164 -14.37 -8.13 9.01
CA GLY A 164 -13.07 -8.66 8.56
C GLY A 164 -12.14 -7.64 7.88
N LEU A 165 -12.66 -6.46 7.49
CA LEU A 165 -11.87 -5.35 6.94
C LEU A 165 -11.51 -4.26 7.96
N ILE A 166 -11.72 -4.46 9.27
CA ILE A 166 -11.54 -3.40 10.26
C ILE A 166 -10.16 -2.74 10.25
N LEU A 167 -9.10 -3.50 9.95
CA LEU A 167 -7.73 -2.99 9.84
C LEU A 167 -7.48 -2.16 8.56
N HIS A 168 -8.40 -2.23 7.59
CA HIS A 168 -8.26 -1.65 6.25
C HIS A 168 -9.31 -0.56 5.98
N HIS A 169 -10.31 -0.38 6.85
CA HIS A 169 -11.43 0.55 6.62
C HIS A 169 -10.97 1.97 6.31
N ILE A 170 -10.00 2.52 7.06
CA ILE A 170 -9.52 3.89 6.84
C ILE A 170 -8.87 4.02 5.46
N ALA A 171 -7.96 3.11 5.11
CA ALA A 171 -7.27 3.12 3.82
C ALA A 171 -8.22 2.90 2.64
N LEU A 172 -9.12 1.92 2.74
CA LEU A 172 -10.10 1.61 1.69
C LEU A 172 -11.15 2.70 1.56
N GLY A 173 -11.61 3.25 2.68
CA GLY A 173 -12.61 4.30 2.74
C GLY A 173 -12.19 5.59 2.03
N LYS A 174 -10.87 5.85 1.89
CA LYS A 174 -10.37 6.95 1.06
C LYS A 174 -10.60 6.75 -0.43
N ALA A 175 -10.64 5.52 -0.94
CA ALA A 175 -10.74 5.25 -2.39
C ALA A 175 -12.01 4.50 -2.81
N PHE A 176 -12.82 4.05 -1.86
CA PHE A 176 -14.01 3.24 -2.11
C PHE A 176 -15.18 3.69 -1.27
N GLU A 177 -16.38 3.59 -1.85
CA GLU A 177 -17.62 3.57 -1.06
C GLU A 177 -17.79 2.17 -0.46
N VAL A 178 -17.30 1.98 0.76
CA VAL A 178 -17.24 0.66 1.42
C VAL A 178 -18.58 0.31 2.08
N GLN A 179 -19.11 -0.86 1.74
CA GLN A 179 -20.26 -1.48 2.39
C GLN A 179 -19.93 -2.92 2.78
N CYS A 180 -20.27 -3.31 4.00
CA CYS A 180 -20.00 -4.63 4.54
C CYS A 180 -21.30 -5.40 4.75
N LEU A 181 -21.33 -6.66 4.30
CA LEU A 181 -22.44 -7.56 4.56
C LEU A 181 -22.28 -8.18 5.95
N HIS A 182 -23.33 -8.06 6.77
CA HIS A 182 -23.49 -8.80 8.01
C HIS A 182 -24.52 -9.92 7.82
N ILE A 183 -24.14 -11.15 8.17
CA ILE A 183 -24.98 -12.35 8.18
C ILE A 183 -25.08 -12.80 9.64
N PRO A 184 -26.19 -12.47 10.34
CA PRO A 184 -26.35 -12.77 11.76
C PRO A 184 -26.08 -14.25 12.08
N ALA A 185 -25.55 -14.52 13.28
CA ALA A 185 -25.19 -15.88 13.68
C ALA A 185 -26.38 -16.85 13.58
N HIS A 186 -27.59 -16.41 13.96
CA HIS A 186 -28.79 -17.25 13.89
C HIS A 186 -29.52 -17.23 12.54
N ASP A 187 -29.04 -16.47 11.56
CA ASP A 187 -29.62 -16.50 10.21
C ASP A 187 -29.48 -17.89 9.58
N ARG A 188 -30.53 -18.31 8.88
CA ARG A 188 -30.62 -19.60 8.17
C ARG A 188 -30.94 -19.41 6.69
N THR A 189 -30.64 -18.24 6.14
CA THR A 189 -30.81 -17.98 4.71
C THR A 189 -29.96 -18.97 3.91
N PRO A 190 -30.55 -19.73 2.97
CA PRO A 190 -29.78 -20.67 2.15
C PRO A 190 -28.82 -19.92 1.22
N PHE A 191 -27.81 -20.61 0.69
CA PHE A 191 -26.76 -20.00 -0.11
C PHE A 191 -27.32 -19.20 -1.30
N GLU A 192 -28.29 -19.73 -2.01
CA GLU A 192 -28.95 -19.05 -3.14
C GLU A 192 -29.68 -17.78 -2.72
N GLY A 193 -30.22 -17.73 -1.50
CA GLY A 193 -30.82 -16.53 -0.93
C GLY A 193 -29.78 -15.43 -0.71
N LEU A 194 -28.62 -15.79 -0.15
CA LEU A 194 -27.49 -14.88 0.04
C LEU A 194 -26.94 -14.37 -1.31
N VAL A 195 -26.84 -15.25 -2.31
CA VAL A 195 -26.42 -14.87 -3.68
C VAL A 195 -27.39 -13.85 -4.27
N LYS A 196 -28.71 -14.04 -4.12
CA LYS A 196 -29.71 -13.08 -4.60
C LYS A 196 -29.58 -11.72 -3.92
N LEU A 197 -29.40 -11.70 -2.59
CA LEU A 197 -29.23 -10.47 -1.82
C LEU A 197 -28.02 -9.66 -2.28
N VAL A 198 -26.88 -10.32 -2.51
CA VAL A 198 -25.68 -9.64 -3.01
C VAL A 198 -25.85 -9.22 -4.48
N GLU A 199 -26.50 -10.05 -5.29
CA GLU A 199 -26.83 -9.72 -6.69
C GLU A 199 -27.74 -8.49 -6.80
N GLU A 200 -28.71 -8.33 -5.89
CA GLU A 200 -29.58 -7.14 -5.82
C GLU A 200 -28.76 -5.88 -5.49
N ALA A 201 -27.85 -5.95 -4.51
CA ALA A 201 -26.96 -4.84 -4.19
C ALA A 201 -26.05 -4.47 -5.36
N VAL A 202 -25.49 -5.45 -6.07
CA VAL A 202 -24.69 -5.24 -7.28
C VAL A 202 -25.52 -4.57 -8.38
N LYS A 203 -26.73 -5.05 -8.65
CA LYS A 203 -27.60 -4.46 -9.68
C LYS A 203 -28.04 -3.04 -9.31
N PHE A 204 -28.27 -2.78 -8.03
CA PHE A 204 -28.59 -1.45 -7.53
C PHE A 204 -27.41 -0.48 -7.72
N ALA A 205 -26.21 -0.85 -7.29
CA ALA A 205 -25.00 -0.04 -7.51
C ALA A 205 -24.73 0.20 -9.00
N TYR A 206 -24.92 -0.83 -9.83
CA TYR A 206 -24.77 -0.72 -11.29
C TYR A 206 -25.80 0.24 -11.90
N ALA A 207 -27.05 0.19 -11.45
CA ALA A 207 -28.09 1.10 -11.93
C ALA A 207 -27.81 2.56 -11.58
N LEU A 208 -27.20 2.82 -10.41
CA LEU A 208 -26.80 4.16 -10.00
C LEU A 208 -25.58 4.69 -10.77
N SER A 209 -24.63 3.82 -11.12
CA SER A 209 -23.37 4.21 -11.75
C SER A 209 -22.86 3.15 -12.74
N PRO A 210 -23.46 3.02 -13.93
CA PRO A 210 -23.19 1.92 -14.86
C PRO A 210 -21.79 1.93 -15.48
N ASN A 211 -21.09 3.06 -15.38
CA ASN A 211 -19.73 3.24 -15.91
C ASN A 211 -18.63 3.01 -14.87
N LYS A 212 -19.00 2.87 -13.59
CA LYS A 212 -18.06 2.57 -12.50
C LYS A 212 -17.99 1.06 -12.29
N PRO A 213 -16.80 0.51 -12.06
CA PRO A 213 -16.67 -0.88 -11.61
C PRO A 213 -17.24 -1.04 -10.20
N ILE A 214 -17.67 -2.26 -9.88
CA ILE A 214 -18.07 -2.65 -8.52
C ILE A 214 -17.10 -3.70 -8.01
N TYR A 215 -16.52 -3.45 -6.84
CA TYR A 215 -15.55 -4.33 -6.21
C TYR A 215 -16.27 -5.28 -5.24
N LEU A 216 -16.01 -6.58 -5.38
CA LEU A 216 -16.46 -7.60 -4.43
C LEU A 216 -15.25 -8.16 -3.70
N VAL A 217 -15.10 -7.83 -2.43
CA VAL A 217 -14.07 -8.41 -1.56
C VAL A 217 -14.69 -9.59 -0.83
N GLY A 218 -14.37 -10.81 -1.26
CA GLY A 218 -14.92 -12.04 -0.69
C GLY A 218 -13.89 -12.77 0.17
N ASP A 219 -14.10 -12.76 1.49
CA ASP A 219 -13.26 -13.47 2.45
C ASP A 219 -13.82 -14.87 2.73
N SER A 220 -13.00 -15.91 2.53
CA SER A 220 -13.34 -17.31 2.81
C SER A 220 -14.68 -17.74 2.20
N PHE A 221 -15.73 -17.92 3.01
CA PHE A 221 -17.10 -18.15 2.56
C PHE A 221 -17.60 -17.09 1.56
N GLY A 222 -17.33 -15.81 1.85
CA GLY A 222 -17.66 -14.66 1.00
C GLY A 222 -17.02 -14.74 -0.38
N GLY A 223 -15.87 -15.42 -0.52
CA GLY A 223 -15.26 -15.69 -1.82
C GLY A 223 -16.13 -16.58 -2.71
N CYS A 224 -16.86 -17.55 -2.13
CA CYS A 224 -17.83 -18.37 -2.88
C CYS A 224 -19.04 -17.53 -3.32
N LEU A 225 -19.53 -16.64 -2.46
CA LEU A 225 -20.61 -15.71 -2.80
C LEU A 225 -20.19 -14.78 -3.96
N ALA A 226 -19.02 -14.18 -3.86
CA ALA A 226 -18.47 -13.28 -4.87
C ALA A 226 -18.40 -13.95 -6.24
N LEU A 227 -17.84 -15.16 -6.30
CA LEU A 227 -17.77 -15.97 -7.53
C LEU A 227 -19.15 -16.32 -8.09
N ALA A 228 -20.10 -16.71 -7.23
CA ALA A 228 -21.45 -17.04 -7.65
C ALA A 228 -22.20 -15.84 -8.22
N VAL A 229 -22.09 -14.67 -7.58
CA VAL A 229 -22.69 -13.41 -8.04
C VAL A 229 -22.07 -12.97 -9.37
N ALA A 230 -20.74 -13.03 -9.50
CA ALA A 230 -20.06 -12.67 -10.74
C ALA A 230 -20.42 -13.59 -11.90
N ALA A 231 -20.54 -14.90 -11.66
CA ALA A 231 -20.98 -15.86 -12.67
C ALA A 231 -22.41 -15.60 -13.19
N ARG A 232 -23.28 -15.03 -12.34
CA ARG A 232 -24.67 -14.68 -12.69
C ARG A 232 -24.80 -13.33 -13.39
N ASN A 233 -23.79 -12.46 -13.27
CA ASN A 233 -23.79 -11.11 -13.80
C ASN A 233 -22.57 -10.84 -14.71
N PRO A 234 -22.32 -11.65 -15.75
CA PRO A 234 -21.10 -11.57 -16.56
C PRO A 234 -20.96 -10.29 -17.39
N THR A 235 -22.04 -9.50 -17.51
CA THR A 235 -22.05 -8.23 -18.27
C THR A 235 -21.79 -7.00 -17.40
N ILE A 236 -21.92 -7.13 -16.08
CA ILE A 236 -21.62 -6.04 -15.13
C ILE A 236 -20.11 -6.01 -14.93
N ASP A 237 -19.55 -4.80 -14.89
CA ASP A 237 -18.12 -4.59 -14.68
C ASP A 237 -17.75 -4.83 -13.21
N LEU A 238 -17.46 -6.10 -12.89
CA LEU A 238 -17.09 -6.54 -11.55
C LEU A 238 -15.59 -6.76 -11.44
N VAL A 239 -15.03 -6.36 -10.31
CA VAL A 239 -13.67 -6.70 -9.88
C VAL A 239 -13.76 -7.52 -8.60
N LEU A 240 -13.20 -8.73 -8.63
CA LEU A 240 -13.24 -9.67 -7.52
C LEU A 240 -11.90 -9.65 -6.79
N ILE A 241 -11.92 -9.46 -5.48
CA ILE A 241 -10.77 -9.66 -4.60
C ILE A 241 -11.14 -10.81 -3.67
N LEU A 242 -10.58 -11.99 -3.92
CA LEU A 242 -10.89 -13.21 -3.21
C LEU A 242 -9.78 -13.48 -2.20
N VAL A 243 -10.13 -13.62 -0.94
CA VAL A 243 -9.18 -13.94 0.14
C VAL A 243 -9.49 -15.34 0.66
N ASN A 244 -8.53 -16.26 0.52
CA ASN A 244 -8.65 -17.66 0.97
C ASN A 244 -10.02 -18.30 0.67
N PRO A 245 -10.54 -18.22 -0.57
CA PRO A 245 -11.92 -18.58 -0.87
C PRO A 245 -12.20 -20.05 -0.52
N ALA A 246 -13.34 -20.27 0.13
CA ALA A 246 -13.76 -21.60 0.62
C ALA A 246 -14.20 -22.58 -0.49
N THR A 247 -13.87 -22.31 -1.75
CA THR A 247 -14.15 -23.20 -2.89
C THR A 247 -13.43 -24.54 -2.78
N SER A 248 -12.37 -24.62 -1.97
CA SER A 248 -11.66 -25.87 -1.62
C SER A 248 -12.20 -26.58 -0.39
N PHE A 249 -13.33 -26.16 0.20
CA PHE A 249 -13.83 -26.68 1.48
C PHE A 249 -13.92 -28.22 1.55
N GLY A 250 -14.29 -28.89 0.46
CA GLY A 250 -14.32 -30.36 0.39
C GLY A 250 -12.95 -31.05 0.54
N ARG A 251 -11.85 -30.29 0.45
CA ARG A 251 -10.46 -30.72 0.66
C ARG A 251 -9.84 -30.06 1.90
N SER A 252 -10.65 -29.46 2.76
CA SER A 252 -10.21 -28.83 4.02
C SER A 252 -9.45 -29.84 4.88
N GLN A 253 -8.41 -29.37 5.56
CA GLN A 253 -7.65 -30.16 6.53
C GLN A 253 -8.52 -30.56 7.74
N LEU A 254 -9.62 -29.83 7.97
CA LEU A 254 -10.58 -30.06 9.04
C LEU A 254 -11.65 -31.10 8.68
N GLN A 255 -11.66 -31.64 7.45
CA GLN A 255 -12.63 -32.66 7.02
C GLN A 255 -12.78 -33.84 8.00
N PRO A 256 -11.69 -34.40 8.58
CA PRO A 256 -11.80 -35.50 9.55
C PRO A 256 -12.51 -35.12 10.86
N LEU A 257 -12.55 -33.83 11.21
CA LEU A 257 -13.14 -33.34 12.46
C LEU A 257 -14.65 -33.15 12.35
N PHE A 258 -15.20 -32.90 11.16
CA PHE A 258 -16.63 -32.59 11.01
C PHE A 258 -17.58 -33.70 11.47
N PRO A 259 -17.34 -35.00 11.17
CA PRO A 259 -18.19 -36.07 11.69
C PRO A 259 -18.13 -36.19 13.23
N ILE A 260 -16.98 -35.87 13.83
CA ILE A 260 -16.80 -35.88 15.29
C ILE A 260 -17.56 -34.71 15.91
N LEU A 261 -17.51 -33.53 15.28
CA LEU A 261 -18.31 -32.36 15.68
C LEU A 261 -19.82 -32.60 15.56
N GLU A 262 -20.27 -33.40 14.59
CA GLU A 262 -21.70 -33.77 14.51
C GLU A 262 -22.10 -34.79 15.60
N ALA A 263 -21.15 -35.59 16.10
CA ALA A 263 -21.39 -36.70 17.03
C ALA A 263 -21.03 -36.41 18.50
N LEU A 264 -20.34 -35.30 18.79
CA LEU A 264 -19.88 -34.94 20.14
C LEU A 264 -21.08 -34.67 21.09
N PRO A 265 -21.03 -35.11 22.36
CA PRO A 265 -22.01 -34.75 23.39
C PRO A 265 -22.00 -33.25 23.69
N ASP A 266 -23.17 -32.70 24.07
CA ASP A 266 -23.41 -31.28 24.34
C ASP A 266 -22.38 -30.66 25.30
N GLU A 267 -21.88 -31.44 26.27
CA GLU A 267 -20.95 -30.97 27.30
C GLU A 267 -19.52 -30.72 26.81
N LEU A 268 -19.10 -31.32 25.69
CA LEU A 268 -17.73 -31.19 25.15
C LEU A 268 -17.62 -30.15 24.02
N HIS A 269 -18.75 -29.64 23.52
CA HIS A 269 -18.82 -28.65 22.44
C HIS A 269 -18.27 -27.27 22.77
N VAL A 270 -18.17 -26.93 24.07
CA VAL A 270 -17.59 -25.67 24.53
C VAL A 270 -16.13 -25.51 24.08
N THR A 271 -15.42 -26.61 23.84
CA THR A 271 -14.02 -26.61 23.40
C THR A 271 -13.83 -26.35 21.90
N VAL A 272 -14.90 -26.46 21.10
CA VAL A 272 -14.82 -26.39 19.62
C VAL A 272 -14.53 -24.97 19.10
N PRO A 273 -15.19 -23.90 19.59
CA PRO A 273 -14.82 -22.53 19.22
C PRO A 273 -13.39 -22.17 19.61
N PHE A 274 -12.91 -22.67 20.76
CA PHE A 274 -11.51 -22.50 21.18
C PHE A 274 -10.54 -23.16 20.19
N LEU A 275 -10.81 -24.41 19.78
CA LEU A 275 -9.99 -25.10 18.78
C LEU A 275 -10.02 -24.37 17.42
N LEU A 276 -11.16 -23.81 17.01
CA LEU A 276 -11.26 -23.01 15.79
C LEU A 276 -10.46 -21.70 15.88
N GLY A 277 -10.40 -21.06 17.05
CA GLY A 277 -9.60 -19.86 17.28
C GLY A 277 -8.11 -20.04 16.98
N PHE A 278 -7.53 -21.20 17.28
CA PHE A 278 -6.13 -21.52 16.95
C PHE A 278 -5.89 -21.83 15.46
N ILE A 279 -6.95 -22.06 14.69
CA ILE A 279 -6.87 -22.46 13.28
C ILE A 279 -7.23 -21.28 12.37
N MET A 280 -7.93 -20.26 12.89
CA MET A 280 -8.37 -19.07 12.15
C MET A 280 -7.22 -18.17 11.68
N GLY A 281 -6.12 -18.03 12.43
CA GLY A 281 -4.97 -17.25 11.96
C GLY A 281 -3.79 -17.30 12.93
N ASP A 282 -2.66 -16.68 12.57
CA ASP A 282 -1.47 -16.64 13.41
C ASP A 282 -1.65 -15.63 14.57
N PRO A 283 -1.74 -16.07 15.84
CA PRO A 283 -1.97 -15.19 16.99
C PRO A 283 -0.86 -14.14 17.17
N VAL A 284 0.38 -14.49 16.81
CA VAL A 284 1.53 -13.59 16.92
C VAL A 284 1.40 -12.46 15.92
N LYS A 285 0.99 -12.78 14.68
CA LYS A 285 0.73 -11.76 13.66
C LYS A 285 -0.46 -10.89 13.97
N MET A 286 -1.56 -11.46 14.47
CA MET A 286 -2.71 -10.70 14.94
C MET A 286 -2.33 -9.71 16.05
N ALA A 287 -1.52 -10.15 17.01
CA ALA A 287 -1.04 -9.33 18.11
C ALA A 287 0.03 -8.29 17.69
N SER A 288 0.57 -8.37 16.47
CA SER A 288 1.63 -7.46 15.99
C SER A 288 1.11 -6.25 15.21
N VAL A 289 -0.17 -6.20 14.87
CA VAL A 289 -0.77 -5.20 13.95
C VAL A 289 -0.48 -3.74 14.32
N ASN A 290 -0.50 -3.40 15.62
CA ASN A 290 -0.27 -2.04 16.10
C ASN A 290 1.16 -1.82 16.63
N ILE A 291 2.06 -2.80 16.47
CA ILE A 291 3.43 -2.69 16.97
C ILE A 291 4.27 -1.97 15.92
N GLY A 292 4.65 -0.73 16.23
CA GLY A 292 5.47 0.09 15.37
C GLY A 292 6.82 -0.57 15.04
N ASN A 293 7.14 -0.67 13.75
CA ASN A 293 8.41 -1.22 13.28
C ASN A 293 9.65 -0.46 13.78
N SER A 294 9.50 0.81 14.16
CA SER A 294 10.56 1.67 14.69
C SER A 294 10.80 1.53 16.20
N LEU A 295 9.98 0.76 16.92
CA LEU A 295 10.12 0.62 18.37
C LEU A 295 11.37 -0.19 18.77
N PRO A 296 12.00 0.13 19.92
CA PRO A 296 13.04 -0.70 20.52
C PRO A 296 12.57 -2.14 20.73
N THR A 297 13.46 -3.12 20.60
CA THR A 297 13.13 -4.56 20.70
C THR A 297 12.44 -4.91 22.03
N THR A 298 12.85 -4.29 23.13
CA THR A 298 12.24 -4.51 24.46
C THR A 298 10.80 -4.04 24.51
N GLU A 299 10.51 -2.85 23.97
CA GLU A 299 9.15 -2.30 23.90
C GLU A 299 8.26 -3.12 22.97
N LYS A 300 8.80 -3.60 21.83
CA LYS A 300 8.09 -4.52 20.94
C LYS A 300 7.69 -5.81 21.64
N LEU A 301 8.60 -6.41 22.40
CA LEU A 301 8.33 -7.64 23.15
C LEU A 301 7.27 -7.41 24.24
N GLU A 302 7.35 -6.27 24.94
CA GLU A 302 6.35 -5.90 25.95
C GLU A 302 4.97 -5.68 25.33
N GLN A 303 4.89 -4.90 24.24
CA GLN A 303 3.63 -4.67 23.53
C GLN A 303 3.06 -5.97 22.96
N LEU A 304 3.89 -6.82 22.35
CA LEU A 304 3.45 -8.12 21.85
C LEU A 304 2.89 -9.00 22.97
N SER A 305 3.57 -9.06 24.11
CA SER A 305 3.10 -9.79 25.29
C SER A 305 1.74 -9.25 25.77
N ASN A 306 1.59 -7.92 25.84
CA ASN A 306 0.35 -7.29 26.26
C ASN A 306 -0.80 -7.56 25.28
N ASN A 307 -0.54 -7.44 23.97
CA ASN A 307 -1.53 -7.70 22.93
C ASN A 307 -1.94 -9.18 22.89
N LEU A 308 -1.00 -10.12 23.01
CA LEU A 308 -1.32 -11.55 23.12
C LEU A 308 -2.19 -11.83 24.34
N THR A 309 -1.88 -11.19 25.47
CA THR A 309 -2.70 -11.31 26.69
C THR A 309 -4.10 -10.74 26.47
N ALA A 310 -4.23 -9.62 25.75
CA ALA A 310 -5.51 -9.01 25.40
C ALA A 310 -6.34 -9.88 24.45
N LEU A 311 -5.71 -10.78 23.66
CA LEU A 311 -6.43 -11.73 22.80
C LEU A 311 -7.02 -12.93 23.56
N LEU A 312 -6.48 -13.29 24.72
CA LEU A 312 -6.91 -14.48 25.48
C LEU A 312 -8.40 -14.47 25.88
N PRO A 313 -8.98 -13.35 26.38
CA PRO A 313 -10.41 -13.29 26.69
C PRO A 313 -11.30 -13.53 25.45
N TYR A 314 -10.85 -13.16 24.25
CA TYR A 314 -11.66 -13.29 23.04
C TYR A 314 -11.74 -14.72 22.50
N LEU A 315 -10.86 -15.63 22.94
CA LEU A 315 -10.96 -17.05 22.61
C LEU A 315 -12.27 -17.67 23.14
N SER A 316 -12.78 -17.20 24.28
CA SER A 316 -14.08 -17.64 24.81
C SER A 316 -15.25 -16.94 24.09
N GLU A 317 -15.07 -15.70 23.64
CA GLU A 317 -16.08 -14.92 22.91
C GLU A 317 -16.33 -15.42 21.48
N LEU A 318 -15.42 -16.21 20.89
CA LEU A 318 -15.66 -16.90 19.61
C LEU A 318 -16.92 -17.76 19.63
N ALA A 319 -17.29 -18.30 20.79
CA ALA A 319 -18.52 -19.07 20.96
C ALA A 319 -19.79 -18.20 20.76
N ASP A 320 -19.72 -16.90 21.05
CA ASP A 320 -20.81 -15.95 20.84
C ASP A 320 -20.92 -15.54 19.36
N ILE A 321 -19.80 -15.57 18.62
CA ILE A 321 -19.78 -15.24 17.18
C ILE A 321 -20.34 -16.39 16.34
N ILE A 322 -19.94 -17.63 16.65
CA ILE A 322 -20.45 -18.83 15.99
C ILE A 322 -20.96 -19.80 17.06
N PRO A 323 -22.21 -19.65 17.52
CA PRO A 323 -22.82 -20.58 18.45
C PRO A 323 -22.88 -22.00 17.87
N ARG A 324 -22.94 -23.00 18.75
CA ARG A 324 -22.94 -24.42 18.38
C ARG A 324 -23.93 -24.78 17.26
N ASP A 325 -25.22 -24.50 17.46
CA ASP A 325 -26.27 -24.88 16.50
C ASP A 325 -26.14 -24.11 15.17
N THR A 326 -25.41 -23.00 15.19
CA THR A 326 -25.05 -22.22 14.01
C THR A 326 -23.86 -22.83 13.28
N LEU A 327 -22.86 -23.36 13.97
CA LEU A 327 -21.67 -23.95 13.36
C LEU A 327 -22.04 -25.06 12.36
N LEU A 328 -22.88 -26.02 12.75
CA LEU A 328 -23.31 -27.12 11.87
C LEU A 328 -24.05 -26.60 10.63
N TRP A 329 -24.91 -25.59 10.80
CA TRP A 329 -25.58 -24.94 9.67
C TRP A 329 -24.58 -24.27 8.74
N LYS A 330 -23.61 -23.52 9.28
CA LYS A 330 -22.58 -22.81 8.51
C LYS A 330 -21.66 -23.78 7.75
N LEU A 331 -21.34 -24.94 8.31
CA LEU A 331 -20.57 -25.98 7.60
C LEU A 331 -21.35 -26.56 6.39
N LYS A 332 -22.66 -26.81 6.55
CA LYS A 332 -23.53 -27.22 5.43
C LYS A 332 -23.66 -26.12 4.38
N LEU A 333 -23.77 -24.87 4.82
CA LEU A 333 -23.80 -23.70 3.96
C LEU A 333 -22.50 -23.55 3.15
N LEU A 334 -21.34 -23.71 3.79
CA LEU A 334 -20.02 -23.73 3.16
C LEU A 334 -19.89 -24.81 2.09
N LYS A 335 -20.32 -26.04 2.40
CA LYS A 335 -20.33 -27.14 1.43
C LYS A 335 -21.18 -26.81 0.19
N SER A 336 -22.37 -26.24 0.42
CA SER A 336 -23.28 -25.82 -0.66
C SER A 336 -22.68 -24.68 -1.49
N ALA A 337 -22.08 -23.69 -0.82
CA ALA A 337 -21.42 -22.55 -1.45
C ALA A 337 -20.24 -22.98 -2.34
N ALA A 338 -19.36 -23.83 -1.81
CA ALA A 338 -18.21 -24.36 -2.53
C ALA A 338 -18.66 -25.14 -3.77
N SER A 339 -19.66 -26.01 -3.66
CA SER A 339 -20.21 -26.76 -4.79
C SER A 339 -20.82 -25.83 -5.85
N TYR A 340 -21.64 -24.85 -5.42
CA TYR A 340 -22.31 -23.92 -6.30
C TYR A 340 -21.30 -23.07 -7.10
N ALA A 341 -20.32 -22.48 -6.41
CA ALA A 341 -19.28 -21.66 -7.04
C ALA A 341 -18.43 -22.48 -8.03
N ASN A 342 -17.99 -23.67 -7.62
CA ASN A 342 -17.16 -24.55 -8.47
C ASN A 342 -17.84 -24.94 -9.78
N SER A 343 -19.14 -25.21 -9.75
CA SER A 343 -19.90 -25.56 -10.96
C SER A 343 -20.03 -24.43 -11.99
N ARG A 344 -19.66 -23.19 -11.62
CA ARG A 344 -19.90 -21.98 -12.44
C ARG A 344 -18.66 -21.12 -12.69
N LEU A 345 -17.45 -21.57 -12.32
CA LEU A 345 -16.21 -20.81 -12.52
C LEU A 345 -16.02 -20.37 -13.99
N HIS A 346 -16.41 -21.20 -14.95
CA HIS A 346 -16.32 -20.91 -16.38
C HIS A 346 -17.15 -19.69 -16.83
N ALA A 347 -18.20 -19.33 -16.08
CA ALA A 347 -19.08 -18.21 -16.37
C ALA A 347 -18.57 -16.88 -15.79
N VAL A 348 -17.57 -16.91 -14.90
CA VAL A 348 -16.97 -15.70 -14.33
C VAL A 348 -16.14 -14.99 -15.40
N LYS A 349 -16.55 -13.77 -15.78
CA LYS A 349 -15.84 -12.89 -16.74
C LYS A 349 -15.13 -11.72 -16.08
N ALA A 350 -15.43 -11.47 -14.82
CA ALA A 350 -14.84 -10.44 -13.99
C ALA A 350 -13.32 -10.59 -13.86
N GLU A 351 -12.66 -9.47 -13.61
CA GLU A 351 -11.24 -9.44 -13.23
C GLU A 351 -11.11 -9.96 -11.79
N VAL A 352 -10.12 -10.82 -11.52
CA VAL A 352 -9.97 -11.51 -10.24
C VAL A 352 -8.55 -11.30 -9.71
N LEU A 353 -8.45 -10.87 -8.46
CA LEU A 353 -7.25 -10.97 -7.64
C LEU A 353 -7.51 -11.94 -6.51
N LEU A 354 -6.65 -12.94 -6.41
CA LEU A 354 -6.75 -14.03 -5.47
C LEU A 354 -5.58 -13.97 -4.50
N LEU A 355 -5.90 -13.71 -3.23
CA LEU A 355 -4.96 -13.65 -2.13
C LEU A 355 -5.05 -14.97 -1.37
N ALA A 356 -3.93 -15.67 -1.27
CA ALA A 356 -3.86 -17.00 -0.69
C ALA A 356 -2.81 -17.05 0.43
N SER A 357 -3.18 -17.67 1.53
CA SER A 357 -2.31 -17.92 2.68
C SER A 357 -1.57 -19.24 2.54
N GLY A 358 -0.28 -19.24 2.89
CA GLY A 358 0.59 -20.41 2.84
C GLY A 358 0.47 -21.31 4.07
N GLU A 359 0.31 -20.73 5.25
CA GLU A 359 0.12 -21.44 6.54
C GLU A 359 -1.36 -21.49 6.94
N ASP A 360 -2.26 -21.65 5.95
CA ASP A 360 -3.69 -21.78 6.19
C ASP A 360 -4.03 -23.19 6.71
N ASN A 361 -4.29 -23.27 8.02
CA ASN A 361 -4.66 -24.51 8.69
C ASN A 361 -6.13 -24.92 8.48
N MET A 362 -6.98 -24.06 7.91
CA MET A 362 -8.38 -24.36 7.62
C MET A 362 -8.56 -24.93 6.21
N LEU A 363 -7.97 -24.29 5.22
CA LEU A 363 -8.13 -24.60 3.80
C LEU A 363 -6.77 -24.78 3.13
N PRO A 364 -6.65 -25.64 2.12
CA PRO A 364 -5.43 -25.72 1.31
C PRO A 364 -5.34 -24.52 0.35
N SER A 365 -5.25 -23.29 0.88
CA SER A 365 -5.46 -22.03 0.16
C SER A 365 -4.45 -21.80 -0.96
N ALA A 366 -3.17 -22.09 -0.76
CA ALA A 366 -2.16 -22.00 -1.82
C ALA A 366 -2.47 -22.94 -3.01
N ASN A 367 -2.84 -24.20 -2.73
CA ASN A 367 -3.22 -25.17 -3.76
C ASN A 367 -4.53 -24.78 -4.46
N GLU A 368 -5.46 -24.21 -3.70
CA GLU A 368 -6.71 -23.72 -4.23
C GLU A 368 -6.49 -22.51 -5.15
N ALA A 369 -5.59 -21.62 -4.78
CA ALA A 369 -5.25 -20.47 -5.58
C ALA A 369 -4.62 -20.85 -6.92
N GLN A 370 -3.75 -21.86 -6.92
CA GLN A 370 -3.22 -22.42 -8.17
C GLN A 370 -4.34 -23.01 -9.05
N ARG A 371 -5.30 -23.72 -8.45
CA ARG A 371 -6.43 -24.32 -9.19
C ARG A 371 -7.34 -23.24 -9.78
N LEU A 372 -7.73 -22.25 -8.99
CA LEU A 372 -8.58 -21.14 -9.42
C LEU A 372 -7.88 -20.27 -10.46
N GLY A 373 -6.59 -19.97 -10.29
CA GLY A 373 -5.78 -19.24 -11.25
C GLY A 373 -5.73 -19.91 -12.64
N ARG A 374 -5.76 -21.25 -12.68
CA ARG A 374 -5.86 -22.01 -13.95
C ARG A 374 -7.29 -22.10 -14.52
N SER A 375 -8.30 -21.91 -13.68
CA SER A 375 -9.72 -22.13 -14.05
C SER A 375 -10.42 -20.84 -14.47
N LEU A 376 -10.00 -19.70 -13.93
CA LEU A 376 -10.56 -18.37 -14.17
C LEU A 376 -9.77 -17.66 -15.28
N GLN A 377 -10.45 -16.90 -16.14
CA GLN A 377 -9.83 -16.31 -17.34
C GLN A 377 -8.92 -15.11 -17.03
N ASN A 378 -9.31 -14.25 -16.09
CA ASN A 378 -8.62 -13.00 -15.76
C ASN A 378 -8.23 -13.01 -14.27
N CYS A 379 -7.33 -13.91 -13.88
CA CYS A 379 -7.00 -14.13 -12.46
C CYS A 379 -5.52 -13.88 -12.16
N LYS A 380 -5.25 -12.91 -11.29
CA LYS A 380 -3.94 -12.67 -10.68
C LYS A 380 -3.89 -13.34 -9.31
N VAL A 381 -2.79 -14.02 -9.00
CA VAL A 381 -2.62 -14.74 -7.73
C VAL A 381 -1.49 -14.11 -6.93
N ARG A 382 -1.70 -13.93 -5.63
CA ARG A 382 -0.68 -13.53 -4.64
C ARG A 382 -0.70 -14.52 -3.48
N ASN A 383 0.45 -15.15 -3.25
CA ASN A 383 0.63 -16.14 -2.19
C ASN A 383 1.41 -15.51 -1.04
N PHE A 384 0.83 -15.45 0.16
CA PHE A 384 1.43 -14.95 1.39
C PHE A 384 1.88 -16.15 2.23
N LYS A 385 3.14 -16.53 2.10
CA LYS A 385 3.67 -17.83 2.55
C LYS A 385 3.51 -18.03 4.04
N ASN A 386 3.74 -16.98 4.83
CA ASN A 386 3.82 -17.08 6.28
C ASN A 386 2.49 -16.71 6.99
N ASN A 387 1.39 -16.52 6.25
CA ASN A 387 0.12 -16.03 6.81
C ASN A 387 -0.89 -17.16 6.99
N GLY A 388 -1.80 -16.99 7.95
CA GLY A 388 -2.90 -17.91 8.28
C GLY A 388 -4.21 -17.57 7.56
N HIS A 389 -5.30 -18.22 7.94
CA HIS A 389 -6.57 -18.14 7.21
C HIS A 389 -7.21 -16.73 7.21
N THR A 390 -7.17 -16.00 8.33
CA THR A 390 -7.68 -14.63 8.47
C THR A 390 -6.66 -13.59 7.98
N LEU A 391 -6.25 -13.69 6.71
CA LEU A 391 -5.19 -12.87 6.12
C LEU A 391 -5.41 -11.35 6.35
N LEU A 392 -6.66 -10.89 6.29
CA LEU A 392 -7.00 -9.46 6.44
C LEU A 392 -6.94 -8.95 7.89
N LEU A 393 -6.80 -9.83 8.88
CA LEU A 393 -6.67 -9.50 10.30
C LEU A 393 -5.25 -9.72 10.83
N GLU A 394 -4.29 -10.09 9.97
CA GLU A 394 -2.90 -10.33 10.35
C GLU A 394 -1.99 -9.15 10.00
N ASP A 395 -0.91 -8.99 10.76
CA ASP A 395 0.10 -7.97 10.46
C ASP A 395 0.83 -8.21 9.12
N GLY A 396 1.31 -7.12 8.53
CA GLY A 396 2.07 -7.10 7.28
C GLY A 396 1.20 -7.08 6.03
N ILE A 397 -0.13 -7.08 6.17
CA ILE A 397 -1.06 -7.06 5.04
C ILE A 397 -1.65 -5.65 4.87
N GLY A 398 -1.46 -5.07 3.69
CA GLY A 398 -2.11 -3.81 3.30
C GLY A 398 -2.98 -4.03 2.07
N LEU A 399 -4.30 -4.17 2.24
CA LEU A 399 -5.17 -4.50 1.12
C LEU A 399 -5.12 -3.42 0.03
N MET A 400 -5.16 -2.14 0.42
CA MET A 400 -5.01 -1.02 -0.52
C MET A 400 -3.66 -1.08 -1.27
N THR A 401 -2.57 -1.38 -0.57
CA THR A 401 -1.23 -1.52 -1.17
C THR A 401 -1.19 -2.63 -2.21
N ILE A 402 -1.83 -3.77 -1.91
CA ILE A 402 -1.92 -4.90 -2.83
C ILE A 402 -2.74 -4.53 -4.08
N ILE A 403 -3.89 -3.86 -3.90
CA ILE A 403 -4.74 -3.39 -5.01
C ILE A 403 -3.96 -2.42 -5.92
N LYS A 404 -3.22 -1.48 -5.33
CA LYS A 404 -2.35 -0.53 -6.07
C LYS A 404 -1.23 -1.24 -6.81
N GLY A 405 -0.49 -2.12 -6.13
CA GLY A 405 0.64 -2.85 -6.70
C GLY A 405 0.25 -3.83 -7.81
N THR A 406 -0.98 -4.34 -7.79
CA THR A 406 -1.52 -5.21 -8.85
C THR A 406 -2.17 -4.44 -10.01
N CYS A 407 -2.21 -3.10 -9.91
CA CYS A 407 -2.90 -2.20 -10.84
C CYS A 407 -4.39 -2.49 -11.00
N MET A 408 -5.06 -2.95 -9.94
CA MET A 408 -6.48 -3.28 -9.99
C MET A 408 -7.41 -2.12 -9.67
N TYR A 409 -6.92 -1.09 -9.00
CA TYR A 409 -7.75 0.08 -8.67
C TYR A 409 -8.02 0.88 -9.94
N ARG A 410 -9.30 1.08 -10.26
CA ARG A 410 -9.77 1.91 -11.36
C ARG A 410 -11.14 2.48 -11.03
N GLN A 411 -11.38 3.73 -11.42
CA GLN A 411 -12.66 4.41 -11.18
C GLN A 411 -13.62 4.26 -12.38
N SER A 412 -13.12 3.75 -13.51
CA SER A 412 -13.89 3.56 -14.73
C SER A 412 -13.70 2.16 -15.32
N ARG A 413 -14.45 1.86 -16.39
CA ARG A 413 -14.35 0.58 -17.11
C ARG A 413 -12.95 0.22 -17.62
N ARG A 414 -12.07 1.21 -17.80
CA ARG A 414 -10.70 0.99 -18.25
C ARG A 414 -9.74 1.61 -17.24
N LEU A 415 -8.72 0.86 -16.88
CA LEU A 415 -7.61 1.35 -16.07
C LEU A 415 -6.88 2.50 -16.78
N ASP A 416 -6.71 3.60 -16.07
CA ASP A 416 -5.89 4.74 -16.43
C ASP A 416 -4.87 5.00 -15.33
N LEU A 417 -3.65 4.48 -15.49
CA LEU A 417 -2.59 4.55 -14.48
C LEU A 417 -2.17 5.97 -14.06
N VAL A 418 -2.61 7.00 -14.78
CA VAL A 418 -2.41 8.41 -14.40
C VAL A 418 -3.59 8.92 -13.58
N ARG A 419 -4.83 8.70 -14.05
CA ARG A 419 -6.04 9.24 -13.40
C ARG A 419 -6.49 8.43 -12.19
N ASP A 420 -6.34 7.11 -12.26
CA ASP A 420 -6.67 6.18 -11.17
C ASP A 420 -5.54 6.10 -10.13
N PHE A 421 -4.55 7.00 -10.16
CA PHE A 421 -3.44 6.91 -9.23
C PHE A 421 -3.81 7.39 -7.82
N ILE A 422 -3.50 6.55 -6.83
CA ILE A 422 -3.52 6.93 -5.41
C ILE A 422 -2.07 7.03 -4.94
N PRO A 423 -1.63 8.17 -4.37
CA PRO A 423 -0.25 8.32 -3.91
C PRO A 423 0.08 7.41 -2.73
N PRO A 424 1.37 7.14 -2.48
CA PRO A 424 1.80 6.27 -1.39
C PRO A 424 1.40 6.86 -0.04
N SER A 425 0.91 6.01 0.87
CA SER A 425 0.70 6.40 2.27
C SER A 425 2.05 6.55 2.99
N MET A 426 2.05 7.20 4.16
CA MET A 426 3.26 7.30 4.98
C MET A 426 3.77 5.91 5.41
N ARG A 427 2.86 4.97 5.67
CA ARG A 427 3.23 3.59 5.99
C ARG A 427 3.89 2.89 4.80
N GLU A 428 3.31 2.99 3.61
CA GLU A 428 3.89 2.43 2.37
C GLU A 428 5.29 2.99 2.12
N PHE A 429 5.45 4.31 2.32
CA PHE A 429 6.74 4.99 2.25
C PHE A 429 7.74 4.42 3.25
N ARG A 430 7.44 4.45 4.56
CA ARG A 430 8.32 3.93 5.61
C ARG A 430 8.65 2.45 5.42
N TYR A 431 7.66 1.62 5.14
CA TYR A 431 7.86 0.19 4.91
C TYR A 431 8.84 -0.05 3.77
N THR A 432 8.64 0.62 2.63
CA THR A 432 9.53 0.49 1.48
C THR A 432 10.94 0.94 1.86
N MET A 433 11.03 2.15 2.40
CA MET A 433 12.29 2.83 2.70
C MET A 433 13.12 2.14 3.78
N ASP A 434 12.48 1.53 4.77
CA ASP A 434 13.16 0.90 5.91
C ASP A 434 13.36 -0.60 5.70
N ARG A 435 12.39 -1.30 5.08
CA ARG A 435 12.38 -2.77 4.99
C ARG A 435 12.75 -3.30 3.62
N VAL A 436 12.23 -2.68 2.56
CA VAL A 436 12.44 -3.17 1.19
C VAL A 436 13.80 -2.72 0.67
N VAL A 437 14.12 -1.44 0.84
CA VAL A 437 15.36 -0.83 0.34
C VAL A 437 16.25 -0.26 1.44
N GLY A 438 15.91 -0.45 2.72
CA GLY A 438 16.61 0.19 3.83
C GLY A 438 18.07 -0.21 3.98
N LEU A 439 18.39 -1.51 3.83
CA LEU A 439 19.79 -1.96 3.82
C LEU A 439 20.57 -1.31 2.67
N TYR A 440 20.00 -1.33 1.47
CA TYR A 440 20.59 -0.72 0.28
C TYR A 440 20.83 0.79 0.46
N ARG A 441 19.82 1.53 0.94
CA ARG A 441 19.91 2.96 1.29
C ARG A 441 20.99 3.24 2.32
N SER A 442 21.03 2.45 3.40
CA SER A 442 22.00 2.62 4.50
C SER A 442 23.43 2.35 4.04
N LEU A 443 23.62 1.37 3.15
CA LEU A 443 24.92 1.01 2.62
C LEU A 443 25.45 2.02 1.60
N ILE A 444 24.59 2.62 0.78
CA ILE A 444 25.02 3.51 -0.31
C ILE A 444 24.97 4.97 0.09
N GLY A 445 23.90 5.43 0.75
CA GLY A 445 23.67 6.84 1.02
C GLY A 445 23.59 7.71 -0.24
N SER A 446 23.03 8.90 -0.12
CA SER A 446 22.91 9.83 -1.25
C SER A 446 23.20 11.27 -0.85
N VAL A 447 23.55 12.07 -1.83
CA VAL A 447 23.60 13.54 -1.75
C VAL A 447 22.89 14.11 -2.95
N MET A 448 21.98 15.06 -2.70
CA MET A 448 21.34 15.82 -3.75
C MET A 448 21.82 17.25 -3.74
N PHE A 449 22.05 17.78 -4.94
CA PHE A 449 22.32 19.19 -5.21
C PHE A 449 21.35 19.68 -6.27
N SER A 450 21.02 20.95 -6.24
CA SER A 450 20.22 21.61 -7.26
C SER A 450 20.77 23.00 -7.56
N THR A 451 20.49 23.48 -8.77
CA THR A 451 20.97 24.78 -9.26
C THR A 451 19.85 25.81 -9.18
N LEU A 452 20.07 26.91 -8.45
CA LEU A 452 19.13 28.01 -8.32
C LEU A 452 19.03 28.83 -9.63
N GLU A 453 18.05 29.74 -9.70
CA GLU A 453 17.83 30.58 -10.89
C GLU A 453 19.05 31.48 -11.22
N ASP A 454 19.81 31.91 -10.22
CA ASP A 454 21.03 32.70 -10.35
C ASP A 454 22.25 31.86 -10.81
N GLY A 455 22.11 30.54 -10.90
CA GLY A 455 23.18 29.60 -11.27
C GLY A 455 23.97 29.03 -10.09
N THR A 456 23.65 29.41 -8.85
CA THR A 456 24.31 28.89 -7.65
C THR A 456 23.90 27.43 -7.41
N ILE A 457 24.88 26.54 -7.22
CA ILE A 457 24.63 25.15 -6.83
C ILE A 457 24.49 25.07 -5.31
N VAL A 458 23.39 24.49 -4.83
CA VAL A 458 23.09 24.34 -3.41
C VAL A 458 22.77 22.89 -3.08
N LYS A 459 22.99 22.50 -1.82
CA LYS A 459 22.60 21.17 -1.32
C LYS A 459 21.08 21.10 -1.18
N GLY A 460 20.50 19.96 -1.55
CA GLY A 460 19.06 19.69 -1.53
C GLY A 460 18.38 20.00 -2.88
N LEU A 461 17.05 20.04 -2.86
CA LEU A 461 16.20 20.16 -4.05
C LEU A 461 15.54 21.55 -4.24
N SER A 462 16.09 22.60 -3.63
CA SER A 462 15.50 23.96 -3.70
C SER A 462 15.56 24.61 -5.08
N GLY A 463 16.50 24.20 -5.95
CA GLY A 463 16.55 24.64 -7.35
C GLY A 463 15.53 23.94 -8.27
N VAL A 464 14.83 22.92 -7.77
CA VAL A 464 13.78 22.22 -8.53
C VAL A 464 12.41 22.85 -8.24
N PRO A 465 11.60 23.19 -9.27
CA PRO A 465 10.29 23.83 -9.08
C PRO A 465 9.32 23.00 -8.24
N ASP A 466 8.58 23.66 -7.35
CA ASP A 466 7.53 23.05 -6.53
C ASP A 466 6.25 22.74 -7.32
N GLU A 467 5.92 23.59 -8.29
CA GLU A 467 4.72 23.46 -9.12
C GLU A 467 5.03 22.87 -10.49
N GLY A 468 4.18 21.94 -10.94
CA GLY A 468 4.28 21.33 -12.26
C GLY A 468 3.43 21.98 -13.35
N PRO A 469 3.52 21.48 -14.60
CA PRO A 469 4.26 20.28 -14.98
C PRO A 469 5.78 20.48 -15.03
N VAL A 470 6.52 19.55 -14.43
CA VAL A 470 7.99 19.49 -14.46
C VAL A 470 8.43 18.20 -15.16
N LEU A 471 9.44 18.26 -16.02
CA LEU A 471 10.08 17.11 -16.64
C LEU A 471 11.54 17.00 -16.16
N LEU A 472 11.81 16.05 -15.29
CA LEU A 472 13.17 15.66 -14.89
C LEU A 472 13.77 14.78 -15.99
N VAL A 473 14.90 15.19 -16.57
CA VAL A 473 15.58 14.47 -17.66
C VAL A 473 17.01 14.16 -17.24
N GLY A 474 17.41 12.90 -17.24
CA GLY A 474 18.75 12.51 -16.80
C GLY A 474 19.29 11.24 -17.41
N TYR A 475 20.44 10.81 -16.89
CA TYR A 475 21.11 9.54 -17.21
C TYR A 475 20.57 8.40 -16.35
N HIS A 476 20.22 7.28 -16.98
CA HIS A 476 19.72 6.10 -16.31
C HIS A 476 20.88 5.20 -15.87
N MET A 477 21.18 5.21 -14.58
CA MET A 477 22.24 4.37 -14.05
C MET A 477 21.88 2.89 -14.17
N LEU A 478 22.90 2.03 -14.12
CA LEU A 478 22.82 0.59 -14.19
C LEU A 478 21.68 0.06 -13.31
N LEU A 479 20.77 -0.67 -13.94
CA LEU A 479 19.58 -1.28 -13.32
C LEU A 479 18.58 -0.29 -12.68
N GLY A 480 18.70 1.01 -12.93
CA GLY A 480 17.84 2.02 -12.29
C GLY A 480 18.09 2.18 -10.80
N THR A 481 19.33 1.92 -10.36
CA THR A 481 19.75 1.93 -8.97
C THR A 481 19.60 3.27 -8.26
N GLU A 482 19.57 4.37 -9.03
CA GLU A 482 19.41 5.75 -8.59
C GLU A 482 17.96 6.12 -8.21
N LEU A 483 16.98 5.39 -8.74
CA LEU A 483 15.55 5.70 -8.56
C LEU A 483 15.13 5.73 -7.09
N ILE A 484 15.68 4.83 -6.28
CA ILE A 484 15.32 4.67 -4.87
C ILE A 484 15.59 5.96 -4.09
N SER A 485 16.82 6.49 -4.20
CA SER A 485 17.20 7.70 -3.48
C SER A 485 16.53 8.93 -4.07
N LEU A 486 16.29 8.97 -5.39
CA LEU A 486 15.57 10.06 -6.04
C LEU A 486 14.15 10.18 -5.48
N VAL A 487 13.38 9.08 -5.48
CA VAL A 487 12.00 9.07 -4.97
C VAL A 487 11.96 9.42 -3.48
N ASP A 488 12.89 8.88 -2.68
CA ASP A 488 13.04 9.23 -1.26
C ASP A 488 13.26 10.73 -1.04
N GLY A 489 14.20 11.34 -1.77
CA GLY A 489 14.53 12.75 -1.62
C GLY A 489 13.38 13.68 -2.01
N PHE A 490 12.69 13.41 -3.12
CA PHE A 490 11.55 14.22 -3.54
C PHE A 490 10.36 14.13 -2.58
N LEU A 491 10.04 12.94 -2.09
CA LEU A 491 8.96 12.76 -1.13
C LEU A 491 9.32 13.35 0.25
N SER A 492 10.53 13.08 0.76
CA SER A 492 10.93 13.50 2.11
C SER A 492 11.34 14.98 2.22
N GLU A 493 11.86 15.60 1.16
CA GLU A 493 12.28 17.01 1.18
C GLU A 493 11.22 17.95 0.60
N LYS A 494 10.41 17.50 -0.38
CA LYS A 494 9.44 18.36 -1.07
C LYS A 494 7.98 17.90 -0.94
N GLY A 495 7.71 16.68 -0.48
CA GLY A 495 6.36 16.10 -0.54
C GLY A 495 5.86 15.87 -1.97
N ILE A 496 6.75 15.86 -2.96
CA ILE A 496 6.39 15.78 -4.39
C ILE A 496 6.52 14.34 -4.88
N MET A 497 5.45 13.83 -5.49
CA MET A 497 5.46 12.51 -6.12
C MET A 497 6.00 12.58 -7.54
N VAL A 498 7.22 12.07 -7.75
CA VAL A 498 7.83 11.96 -9.07
C VAL A 498 7.29 10.75 -9.82
N ARG A 499 6.73 10.99 -11.01
CA ARG A 499 6.06 10.01 -11.87
C ARG A 499 7.03 9.46 -12.91
N GLY A 500 7.60 8.28 -12.65
CA GLY A 500 8.54 7.62 -13.55
C GLY A 500 7.88 7.01 -14.79
N ILE A 501 8.48 7.22 -15.96
CA ILE A 501 8.08 6.54 -17.19
C ILE A 501 8.95 5.31 -17.40
N ALA A 502 8.33 4.15 -17.26
CA ALA A 502 8.99 2.86 -17.16
C ALA A 502 8.77 1.98 -18.41
N HIS A 503 9.64 0.98 -18.57
CA HIS A 503 9.50 -0.01 -19.64
C HIS A 503 8.18 -0.82 -19.46
N PRO A 504 7.38 -1.06 -20.52
CA PRO A 504 6.05 -1.68 -20.37
C PRO A 504 6.07 -3.08 -19.75
N GLU A 505 7.16 -3.83 -19.93
CA GLU A 505 7.31 -5.19 -19.37
C GLU A 505 7.14 -5.22 -17.84
N LEU A 506 7.47 -4.13 -17.13
CA LEU A 506 7.30 -4.00 -15.68
C LEU A 506 5.81 -3.99 -15.23
N PHE A 507 4.88 -3.87 -16.19
CA PHE A 507 3.44 -3.84 -15.97
C PHE A 507 2.71 -5.05 -16.56
N THR A 508 3.45 -6.02 -17.11
CA THR A 508 2.86 -7.23 -17.69
C THR A 508 2.77 -8.35 -16.67
N ASP A 509 1.73 -9.18 -16.80
CA ASP A 509 1.51 -10.33 -15.90
C ASP A 509 2.56 -11.45 -16.07
N ARG A 510 3.40 -11.39 -17.12
CA ARG A 510 4.46 -12.39 -17.38
C ARG A 510 5.60 -12.34 -16.38
N THR A 511 5.86 -11.18 -15.79
CA THR A 511 6.89 -11.00 -14.76
C THR A 511 6.37 -11.30 -13.35
N GLU A 512 5.06 -11.54 -13.19
CA GLU A 512 4.45 -11.93 -11.91
C GLU A 512 4.69 -13.44 -11.69
N SER A 513 5.84 -13.76 -11.08
CA SER A 513 6.06 -15.12 -10.60
C SER A 513 4.98 -15.49 -9.58
N LEU A 514 4.46 -16.72 -9.67
CA LEU A 514 3.52 -17.29 -8.69
C LEU A 514 4.09 -17.36 -7.25
N SER A 515 5.34 -16.95 -7.03
CA SER A 515 6.11 -17.17 -5.80
C SER A 515 6.41 -15.92 -4.96
N SER A 516 6.03 -14.70 -5.41
CA SER A 516 6.26 -13.45 -4.66
C SER A 516 4.99 -12.91 -4.02
N GLU A 517 5.05 -12.63 -2.71
CA GLU A 517 3.97 -11.99 -1.94
C GLU A 517 3.73 -10.55 -2.45
N PHE A 518 4.83 -9.81 -2.65
CA PHE A 518 4.87 -8.48 -3.25
C PHE A 518 6.28 -8.19 -3.78
N SER A 519 6.42 -7.81 -5.05
CA SER A 519 7.71 -7.65 -5.73
C SER A 519 8.19 -6.19 -5.76
N LEU A 520 9.46 -5.96 -6.11
CA LEU A 520 9.97 -4.60 -6.40
C LEU A 520 9.18 -3.92 -7.53
N MET A 521 8.67 -4.69 -8.49
CA MET A 521 7.86 -4.14 -9.60
C MET A 521 6.49 -3.66 -9.13
N ASP A 522 5.93 -4.32 -8.12
CA ASP A 522 4.70 -3.86 -7.48
C ASP A 522 4.93 -2.51 -6.77
N TRP A 523 6.09 -2.33 -6.13
CA TRP A 523 6.47 -1.03 -5.55
C TRP A 523 6.64 0.06 -6.60
N VAL A 524 7.20 -0.22 -7.78
CA VAL A 524 7.26 0.78 -8.87
C VAL A 524 5.87 1.31 -9.21
N LYS A 525 4.85 0.44 -9.22
CA LYS A 525 3.44 0.83 -9.47
C LYS A 525 2.85 1.61 -8.30
N VAL A 526 3.09 1.19 -7.05
CA VAL A 526 2.65 1.90 -5.83
C VAL A 526 3.19 3.33 -5.78
N PHE A 527 4.45 3.52 -6.19
CA PHE A 527 5.10 4.83 -6.28
C PHE A 527 4.85 5.55 -7.61
N GLY A 528 3.87 5.11 -8.41
CA GLY A 528 3.36 5.91 -9.51
C GLY A 528 4.13 5.81 -10.83
N GLY A 529 4.90 4.75 -11.01
CA GLY A 529 5.45 4.40 -12.31
C GLY A 529 4.34 4.14 -13.34
N VAL A 530 4.53 4.60 -14.57
CA VAL A 530 3.61 4.35 -15.70
C VAL A 530 4.37 3.84 -16.92
N PRO A 531 3.76 2.98 -17.77
CA PRO A 531 4.43 2.50 -18.97
C PRO A 531 4.66 3.64 -19.96
N VAL A 532 5.80 3.60 -20.65
CA VAL A 532 6.17 4.57 -21.68
C VAL A 532 5.16 4.60 -22.82
N SER A 533 4.53 5.76 -23.00
CA SER A 533 3.68 6.07 -24.16
C SER A 533 3.48 7.59 -24.26
N ALA A 534 3.24 8.09 -25.47
CA ALA A 534 2.89 9.49 -25.68
C ALA A 534 1.61 9.88 -24.92
N THR A 535 0.64 8.97 -24.84
CA THR A 535 -0.62 9.15 -24.13
C THR A 535 -0.42 9.35 -22.62
N ASN A 536 0.41 8.52 -21.99
CA ASN A 536 0.67 8.65 -20.55
C ASN A 536 1.47 9.92 -20.24
N LEU A 537 2.48 10.24 -21.06
CA LEU A 537 3.23 11.49 -20.91
C LEU A 537 2.32 12.72 -21.06
N PHE A 538 1.43 12.71 -22.06
CA PHE A 538 0.43 13.77 -22.25
C PHE A 538 -0.48 13.91 -21.02
N LYS A 539 -1.00 12.80 -20.48
CA LYS A 539 -1.87 12.82 -19.30
C LYS A 539 -1.14 13.37 -18.07
N LEU A 540 0.08 12.90 -17.81
CA LEU A 540 0.89 13.37 -16.68
C LEU A 540 1.14 14.89 -16.73
N PHE A 541 1.45 15.44 -17.90
CA PHE A 541 1.58 16.89 -18.03
C PHE A 541 0.25 17.63 -17.91
N SER A 542 -0.85 17.05 -18.40
CA SER A 542 -2.18 17.64 -18.24
C SER A 542 -2.64 17.71 -16.78
N THR A 543 -2.18 16.78 -15.95
CA THR A 543 -2.39 16.75 -14.48
C THR A 543 -1.28 17.48 -13.72
N LYS A 544 -0.48 18.33 -14.40
CA LYS A 544 0.60 19.13 -13.81
C LYS A 544 1.62 18.33 -12.98
N SER A 545 1.86 17.06 -13.31
CA SER A 545 2.74 16.20 -12.52
C SER A 545 4.23 16.51 -12.72
N HIS A 546 5.05 16.12 -11.74
CA HIS A 546 6.51 16.01 -11.90
C HIS A 546 6.83 14.65 -12.52
N VAL A 547 7.38 14.66 -13.73
CA VAL A 547 7.61 13.47 -14.55
C VAL A 547 9.09 13.18 -14.62
N LEU A 548 9.49 11.92 -14.45
CA LEU A 548 10.86 11.46 -14.62
C LEU A 548 11.00 10.68 -15.93
N LEU A 549 11.91 11.15 -16.78
CA LEU A 549 12.21 10.56 -18.08
C LEU A 549 13.72 10.33 -18.22
N TYR A 550 14.07 9.10 -18.57
CA TYR A 550 15.38 8.76 -19.09
C TYR A 550 15.27 8.51 -20.59
N PRO A 551 15.76 9.42 -21.44
CA PRO A 551 15.60 9.27 -22.89
C PRO A 551 16.22 7.98 -23.43
N GLY A 552 17.34 7.53 -22.85
CA GLY A 552 17.98 6.26 -23.22
C GLY A 552 17.24 5.01 -22.76
N GLY A 553 16.34 5.13 -21.77
CA GLY A 553 15.48 4.05 -21.31
C GLY A 553 16.26 2.78 -20.90
N ALA A 554 15.70 1.61 -21.22
CA ALA A 554 16.28 0.33 -20.82
C ALA A 554 17.67 0.04 -21.41
N ARG A 555 18.00 0.59 -22.60
CA ARG A 555 19.33 0.41 -23.21
C ARG A 555 20.43 1.12 -22.44
N GLU A 556 20.10 2.27 -21.85
CA GLU A 556 20.99 3.03 -20.98
C GLU A 556 21.07 2.36 -19.59
N ALA A 557 19.93 1.94 -19.01
CA ALA A 557 19.92 1.19 -17.73
C ALA A 557 20.65 -0.16 -17.77
N LEU A 558 20.76 -0.76 -18.95
CA LEU A 558 21.38 -2.07 -19.18
C LEU A 558 22.58 -1.91 -20.13
N HIS A 559 23.32 -0.83 -19.94
CA HIS A 559 24.50 -0.50 -20.74
C HIS A 559 25.57 -1.61 -20.66
N PHE A 560 26.42 -1.66 -21.68
CA PHE A 560 27.51 -2.62 -21.78
C PHE A 560 28.72 -2.17 -20.99
N LYS A 561 29.73 -3.04 -20.91
CA LYS A 561 31.01 -2.70 -20.27
C LYS A 561 31.66 -1.49 -20.96
N GLY A 562 32.13 -0.52 -20.18
CA GLY A 562 32.77 0.68 -20.72
C GLY A 562 31.78 1.70 -21.30
N GLU A 563 30.48 1.51 -21.08
CA GLU A 563 29.43 2.46 -21.44
C GLU A 563 28.87 3.21 -20.24
N GLU A 564 29.47 3.06 -19.05
CA GLU A 564 29.11 3.81 -17.86
C GLU A 564 29.13 5.32 -18.18
N TYR A 565 28.09 6.02 -17.73
CA TYR A 565 27.92 7.47 -17.94
C TYR A 565 27.78 7.94 -19.41
N LYS A 566 27.56 7.04 -20.37
CA LYS A 566 27.27 7.43 -21.76
C LYS A 566 25.78 7.71 -21.95
N LEU A 567 25.46 8.84 -22.58
CA LEU A 567 24.09 9.23 -22.91
C LEU A 567 23.63 8.60 -24.23
N ILE A 568 23.01 7.42 -24.12
CA ILE A 568 22.54 6.62 -25.26
C ILE A 568 21.11 7.06 -25.58
N TRP A 569 20.94 8.23 -26.17
CA TRP A 569 19.62 8.85 -26.39
C TRP A 569 19.13 8.66 -27.83
N PRO A 570 17.81 8.61 -28.08
CA PRO A 570 17.27 8.49 -29.43
C PRO A 570 17.48 9.78 -30.23
N ASP A 571 17.56 9.68 -31.56
CA ASP A 571 17.83 10.83 -32.44
C ASP A 571 16.68 11.86 -32.49
N GLN A 572 15.48 11.47 -32.05
CA GLN A 572 14.28 12.29 -32.18
C GLN A 572 13.98 13.11 -30.90
N PRO A 573 13.71 14.43 -31.01
CA PRO A 573 13.48 15.33 -29.87
C PRO A 573 12.02 15.31 -29.35
N GLU A 574 11.34 14.17 -29.39
CA GLU A 574 9.88 14.11 -29.16
C GLU A 574 9.46 14.54 -27.75
N PHE A 575 10.26 14.26 -26.73
CA PHE A 575 9.95 14.71 -25.36
C PHE A 575 10.04 16.23 -25.21
N VAL A 576 10.92 16.90 -25.98
CA VAL A 576 11.05 18.36 -25.97
C VAL A 576 9.80 19.00 -26.54
N ARG A 577 9.30 18.44 -27.66
CA ARG A 577 8.05 18.91 -28.29
C ARG A 577 6.86 18.72 -27.35
N MET A 578 6.79 17.58 -26.66
CA MET A 578 5.75 17.33 -25.67
C MET A 578 5.84 18.28 -24.48
N ALA A 579 7.04 18.54 -23.94
CA ALA A 579 7.23 19.51 -22.86
C ALA A 579 6.80 20.92 -23.28
N ALA A 580 7.22 21.39 -24.46
CA ALA A 580 6.85 22.69 -25.00
C ALA A 580 5.33 22.82 -25.21
N ARG A 581 4.65 21.75 -25.65
CA ARG A 581 3.18 21.73 -25.81
C ARG A 581 2.43 22.11 -24.52
N PHE A 582 2.95 21.71 -23.37
CA PHE A 582 2.35 21.97 -22.06
C PHE A 582 3.01 23.11 -21.30
N GLY A 583 4.03 23.77 -21.89
CA GLY A 583 4.85 24.74 -21.19
C GLY A 583 5.57 24.16 -19.97
N ALA A 584 5.87 22.86 -19.97
CA ALA A 584 6.49 22.16 -18.86
C ALA A 584 7.92 22.67 -18.60
N THR A 585 8.31 22.73 -17.33
CA THR A 585 9.68 23.11 -16.98
C THR A 585 10.58 21.88 -17.03
N ILE A 586 11.60 21.90 -17.89
CA ILE A 586 12.56 20.80 -18.01
C ILE A 586 13.70 21.03 -17.01
N VAL A 587 14.03 20.03 -16.21
CA VAL A 587 15.17 20.07 -15.29
C VAL A 587 16.14 18.95 -15.68
N PRO A 588 17.23 19.27 -16.41
CA PRO A 588 18.26 18.29 -16.73
C PRO A 588 19.04 17.95 -15.46
N PHE A 589 19.29 16.68 -15.18
CA PHE A 589 20.04 16.26 -14.00
C PHE A 589 21.05 15.15 -14.32
N GLY A 590 22.14 15.14 -13.56
CA GLY A 590 23.12 14.05 -13.56
C GLY A 590 23.00 13.21 -12.28
N ALA A 591 23.25 11.91 -12.40
CA ALA A 591 23.38 11.00 -11.27
C ALA A 591 24.65 10.14 -11.45
N VAL A 592 25.43 9.97 -10.39
CA VAL A 592 26.69 9.19 -10.43
C VAL A 592 26.88 8.32 -9.17
N GLY A 593 27.66 7.26 -9.33
CA GLY A 593 28.07 6.32 -8.27
C GLY A 593 27.79 4.84 -8.56
N GLU A 594 27.35 4.48 -9.78
CA GLU A 594 27.08 3.07 -10.14
C GLU A 594 28.36 2.23 -10.12
N ASP A 595 29.44 2.83 -10.63
CA ASP A 595 30.79 2.28 -10.68
C ASP A 595 31.44 2.11 -9.30
N ASP A 596 30.90 2.81 -8.29
CA ASP A 596 31.29 2.70 -6.89
C ASP A 596 30.59 1.55 -6.16
N ILE A 597 29.59 0.93 -6.77
CA ILE A 597 28.75 -0.08 -6.10
C ILE A 597 28.89 -1.44 -6.79
N ALA A 598 29.05 -1.46 -8.10
CA ALA A 598 29.19 -2.69 -8.84
C ALA A 598 30.11 -2.54 -10.06
N GLU A 599 30.53 -3.68 -10.59
CA GLU A 599 31.22 -3.81 -11.87
C GLU A 599 30.51 -4.86 -12.72
N ILE A 600 30.38 -4.57 -14.02
CA ILE A 600 29.76 -5.51 -14.96
C ILE A 600 30.78 -6.61 -15.29
N VAL A 601 30.47 -7.84 -14.90
CA VAL A 601 31.31 -9.03 -15.19
C VAL A 601 30.92 -9.65 -16.53
N LEU A 602 29.63 -9.72 -16.85
CA LEU A 602 29.13 -10.20 -18.14
C LEU A 602 28.00 -9.29 -18.60
N ASP A 603 28.15 -8.68 -19.78
CA ASP A 603 27.09 -7.93 -20.44
C ASP A 603 26.33 -8.80 -21.45
N TYR A 604 25.37 -8.22 -22.16
CA TYR A 604 24.62 -8.91 -23.21
C TYR A 604 25.54 -9.61 -24.23
N ASN A 605 26.59 -8.94 -24.70
CA ASN A 605 27.47 -9.48 -25.74
C ASN A 605 28.23 -10.71 -25.24
N ASP A 606 28.60 -10.73 -23.96
CA ASP A 606 29.24 -11.87 -23.34
C ASP A 606 28.25 -13.02 -23.09
N LEU A 607 27.04 -12.71 -22.60
CA LEU A 607 25.99 -13.71 -22.38
C LEU A 607 25.60 -14.43 -23.68
N MET A 608 25.58 -13.72 -24.80
CA MET A 608 25.28 -14.28 -26.12
C MET A 608 26.35 -15.25 -26.65
N LYS A 609 27.58 -15.18 -26.12
CA LYS A 609 28.67 -16.12 -26.46
C LYS A 609 28.58 -17.43 -25.67
N ILE A 610 27.80 -17.48 -24.60
CA ILE A 610 27.67 -18.68 -23.76
C ILE A 610 26.56 -19.58 -24.32
N PRO A 611 26.87 -20.83 -24.74
CA PRO A 611 25.86 -21.79 -25.19
C PRO A 611 24.77 -22.01 -24.13
N ILE A 612 23.53 -22.27 -24.53
CA ILE A 612 22.34 -22.43 -23.66
C ILE A 612 21.83 -21.09 -23.09
N ILE A 613 22.72 -20.24 -22.54
CA ILE A 613 22.33 -18.90 -22.06
C ILE A 613 21.87 -18.04 -23.23
N ASN A 614 22.53 -18.12 -24.38
CA ASN A 614 22.15 -17.36 -25.56
C ASN A 614 20.76 -17.72 -26.11
N ASP A 615 20.32 -18.98 -25.99
CA ASP A 615 18.99 -19.43 -26.39
C ASP A 615 17.94 -18.89 -25.41
N TYR A 616 18.24 -18.91 -24.10
CA TYR A 616 17.39 -18.30 -23.07
C TYR A 616 17.23 -16.78 -23.25
N VAL A 617 18.32 -16.05 -23.49
CA VAL A 617 18.31 -14.60 -23.75
C VAL A 617 17.55 -14.29 -25.05
N ARG A 618 17.69 -15.13 -26.09
CA ARG A 618 16.91 -14.98 -27.33
C ARG A 618 15.42 -15.24 -27.12
N ASP A 619 15.05 -16.21 -26.30
CA ASP A 619 13.64 -16.52 -26.01
C ASP A 619 12.95 -15.39 -25.23
N ILE A 620 13.61 -14.84 -24.21
CA ILE A 620 13.12 -13.65 -23.48
C ILE A 620 12.92 -12.47 -24.43
N ASN A 621 13.90 -12.19 -25.30
CA ASN A 621 13.84 -11.06 -26.23
C ASN A 621 12.86 -11.26 -27.40
N ARG A 622 12.57 -12.51 -27.81
CA ARG A 622 11.53 -12.79 -28.82
C ARG A 622 10.12 -12.58 -28.26
N ASN A 623 9.96 -12.79 -26.95
CA ASN A 623 8.67 -12.68 -26.26
C ASN A 623 8.39 -11.26 -25.72
N SER A 624 9.40 -10.38 -25.72
CA SER A 624 9.22 -8.95 -25.42
C SER A 624 8.67 -8.25 -26.66
N ASN A 625 7.51 -7.60 -26.51
CA ASN A 625 6.90 -6.87 -27.62
C ASN A 625 7.78 -5.66 -27.97
N SER A 626 8.22 -5.59 -29.23
CA SER A 626 8.87 -4.39 -29.79
C SER A 626 7.87 -3.23 -29.78
N PHE A 627 7.92 -2.39 -28.73
CA PHE A 627 7.00 -1.27 -28.54
C PHE A 627 7.56 0.08 -28.98
N ARG A 628 8.71 0.07 -29.66
CA ARG A 628 9.20 1.21 -30.41
C ARG A 628 9.16 0.79 -31.88
N ASP A 629 8.38 1.53 -32.67
CA ASP A 629 8.60 1.62 -34.12
C ASP A 629 10.11 1.75 -34.32
N GLU A 630 10.68 1.07 -35.31
CA GLU A 630 12.13 0.93 -35.54
C GLU A 630 12.80 2.31 -35.70
N THR A 631 12.96 3.05 -34.61
CA THR A 631 13.55 4.39 -34.60
C THR A 631 15.04 4.18 -34.80
N SER A 632 15.57 4.61 -35.94
CA SER A 632 17.00 4.71 -36.19
C SER A 632 17.71 5.42 -35.04
N GLY A 633 18.90 4.93 -34.66
CA GLY A 633 19.75 5.51 -33.62
C GLY A 633 20.34 4.47 -32.65
N GLU A 634 21.16 4.91 -31.69
CA GLU A 634 21.86 4.02 -30.73
C GLU A 634 20.92 3.23 -29.80
N VAL A 635 19.68 3.69 -29.64
CA VAL A 635 18.62 3.08 -28.79
C VAL A 635 17.77 2.08 -29.57
N ALA A 636 17.94 1.97 -30.89
CA ALA A 636 17.24 1.00 -31.74
C ALA A 636 17.60 -0.45 -31.41
N ASN A 637 18.72 -0.65 -30.73
CA ASN A 637 19.23 -1.97 -30.41
C ASN A 637 18.41 -2.60 -29.27
N THR A 638 17.45 -3.47 -29.61
CA THR A 638 16.59 -4.21 -28.69
C THR A 638 17.31 -5.36 -27.97
N ASN A 639 18.63 -5.47 -28.13
CA ASN A 639 19.48 -6.48 -27.52
C ASN A 639 19.74 -6.15 -26.05
N VAL A 640 18.71 -6.39 -25.24
CA VAL A 640 18.69 -6.05 -23.83
C VAL A 640 18.68 -7.35 -23.01
N SER A 641 19.55 -7.44 -22.02
CA SER A 641 19.57 -8.51 -21.02
C SER A 641 20.06 -7.93 -19.71
N PHE A 642 19.61 -8.50 -18.60
CA PHE A 642 20.18 -8.18 -17.30
C PHE A 642 21.66 -8.59 -17.27
N PRO A 643 22.60 -7.67 -17.01
CA PRO A 643 24.01 -8.00 -16.89
C PRO A 643 24.28 -8.75 -15.58
N ILE A 644 25.35 -9.54 -15.58
CA ILE A 644 25.89 -10.12 -14.34
C ILE A 644 26.88 -9.12 -13.76
N VAL A 645 26.62 -8.71 -12.52
CA VAL A 645 27.40 -7.68 -11.83
C VAL A 645 28.08 -8.24 -10.58
N GLN A 646 29.27 -7.75 -10.29
CA GLN A 646 30.02 -8.03 -9.08
C GLN A 646 29.94 -6.81 -8.14
N PRO A 647 29.40 -6.96 -6.91
CA PRO A 647 29.38 -5.88 -5.93
C PRO A 647 30.79 -5.44 -5.49
N LYS A 648 30.95 -4.14 -5.25
CA LYS A 648 32.15 -3.50 -4.68
C LYS A 648 31.88 -3.05 -3.24
N ILE A 649 32.92 -2.59 -2.55
CA ILE A 649 32.75 -1.83 -1.30
C ILE A 649 31.99 -0.55 -1.66
N PRO A 650 30.74 -0.37 -1.17
CA PRO A 650 29.85 0.64 -1.71
C PRO A 650 30.36 2.05 -1.42
N GLY A 651 30.33 2.88 -2.46
CA GLY A 651 30.52 4.32 -2.34
C GLY A 651 29.23 5.06 -1.93
N ARG A 652 28.95 6.16 -2.64
CA ARG A 652 27.79 7.03 -2.42
C ARG A 652 27.19 7.49 -3.74
N PHE A 653 25.88 7.70 -3.78
CA PHE A 653 25.24 8.35 -4.91
C PHE A 653 25.23 9.87 -4.79
N TYR A 654 25.42 10.53 -5.92
CA TYR A 654 25.35 11.99 -6.03
C TYR A 654 24.44 12.38 -7.17
N TYR A 655 23.60 13.39 -6.91
CA TYR A 655 22.65 13.94 -7.86
C TYR A 655 22.90 15.45 -8.00
N LEU A 656 22.84 15.96 -9.23
CA LEU A 656 22.87 17.39 -9.52
C LEU A 656 21.75 17.73 -10.49
N PHE A 657 20.72 18.38 -9.96
CA PHE A 657 19.64 18.98 -10.75
C PHE A 657 20.12 20.33 -11.29
N GLY A 658 20.24 20.43 -12.61
CA GLY A 658 20.67 21.62 -13.31
C GLY A 658 19.64 22.74 -13.26
N LYS A 659 19.97 23.87 -13.87
CA LYS A 659 19.09 25.04 -13.92
C LYS A 659 17.80 24.71 -14.69
N PRO A 660 16.61 24.99 -14.13
CA PRO A 660 15.34 24.74 -14.82
C PRO A 660 15.20 25.53 -16.14
N ILE A 661 14.71 24.84 -17.18
CA ILE A 661 14.45 25.40 -18.51
C ILE A 661 12.95 25.51 -18.71
N ARG A 662 12.42 26.74 -18.70
CA ARG A 662 10.99 26.99 -18.90
C ARG A 662 10.68 26.94 -20.40
N THR A 663 9.81 26.01 -20.81
CA THR A 663 9.39 25.87 -22.23
C THR A 663 8.12 26.67 -22.58
N LYS A 664 7.48 27.29 -21.58
CA LYS A 664 6.33 28.17 -21.79
C LYS A 664 6.68 29.30 -22.75
N GLY A 665 5.89 29.49 -23.82
CA GLY A 665 6.19 30.47 -24.87
C GLY A 665 7.10 29.97 -25.99
N MET A 666 7.47 28.67 -25.99
CA MET A 666 8.26 28.02 -27.04
C MET A 666 7.40 27.13 -27.94
N GLU A 667 6.16 27.53 -28.24
CA GLU A 667 5.22 26.71 -29.03
C GLU A 667 5.68 26.53 -30.50
N ASN A 668 6.60 27.37 -30.98
CA ASN A 668 7.24 27.22 -32.28
C ASN A 668 7.97 25.86 -32.43
N MET A 669 8.47 25.30 -31.32
CA MET A 669 9.11 23.96 -31.28
C MET A 669 8.19 22.83 -31.74
N LEU A 670 6.88 23.05 -31.76
CA LEU A 670 5.93 22.05 -32.26
C LEU A 670 6.01 21.89 -33.79
N LYS A 671 6.44 22.92 -34.51
CA LYS A 671 6.52 22.95 -35.98
C LYS A 671 7.95 22.98 -36.50
N ASP A 672 8.84 23.64 -35.76
CA ASP A 672 10.26 23.81 -36.10
C ASP A 672 11.08 22.65 -35.53
N LYS A 673 11.52 21.74 -36.41
CA LYS A 673 12.28 20.55 -36.02
C LYS A 673 13.69 20.90 -35.59
N GLU A 674 14.30 21.87 -36.25
CA GLU A 674 15.66 22.34 -36.00
C GLU A 674 15.76 22.97 -34.62
N ALA A 675 14.80 23.84 -34.27
CA ALA A 675 14.75 24.47 -32.96
C ALA A 675 14.51 23.44 -31.83
N ALA A 676 13.62 22.47 -32.04
CA ALA A 676 13.40 21.38 -31.08
C ALA A 676 14.66 20.53 -30.89
N ASN A 677 15.40 20.27 -31.97
CA ASN A 677 16.66 19.53 -31.92
C ASN A 677 17.77 20.31 -31.21
N GLN A 678 17.85 21.63 -31.40
CA GLN A 678 18.81 22.48 -30.67
C GLN A 678 18.58 22.43 -29.16
N LEU A 679 17.33 22.56 -28.71
CA LEU A 679 16.99 22.44 -27.29
C LEU A 679 17.26 21.03 -26.76
N TYR A 680 16.95 19.99 -27.53
CA TYR A 680 17.28 18.61 -27.19
C TYR A 680 18.80 18.41 -26.97
N LEU A 681 19.65 18.92 -27.87
CA LEU A 681 21.10 18.84 -27.75
C LEU A 681 21.63 19.66 -26.57
N GLN A 682 21.03 20.83 -26.30
CA GLN A 682 21.33 21.63 -25.11
C GLN A 682 21.05 20.84 -23.83
N ILE A 683 19.88 20.20 -23.72
CA ILE A 683 19.50 19.38 -22.57
C ILE A 683 20.48 18.21 -22.40
N LYS A 684 20.78 17.48 -23.49
CA LYS A 684 21.76 16.38 -23.48
C LYS A 684 23.13 16.85 -23.00
N SER A 685 23.58 18.01 -23.46
CA SER A 685 24.85 18.62 -23.03
C SER A 685 24.84 19.02 -21.55
N GLN A 686 23.73 19.54 -21.03
CA GLN A 686 23.60 19.90 -19.62
C GLN A 686 23.61 18.66 -18.70
N VAL A 687 22.91 17.59 -19.10
CA VAL A 687 22.97 16.30 -18.38
C VAL A 687 24.41 15.80 -18.33
N LYS A 688 25.12 15.79 -19.46
CA LYS A 688 26.53 15.39 -19.49
C LYS A 688 27.40 16.27 -18.58
N HIS A 689 27.21 17.59 -18.63
CA HIS A 689 27.96 18.51 -17.79
C HIS A 689 27.75 18.24 -16.30
N ASN A 690 26.51 17.97 -15.89
CA ASN A 690 26.19 17.64 -14.50
C ASN A 690 26.88 16.34 -14.06
N ILE A 691 26.90 15.32 -14.93
CA ILE A 691 27.60 14.05 -14.68
C ILE A 691 29.11 14.29 -14.55
N ASP A 692 29.73 14.99 -15.50
CA ASP A 692 31.17 15.28 -15.50
C ASP A 692 31.58 16.06 -14.23
N TYR A 693 30.76 17.04 -13.83
CA TYR A 693 30.96 17.79 -12.59
C TYR A 693 30.93 16.88 -11.37
N LEU A 694 29.92 15.99 -11.26
CA LEU A 694 29.79 15.09 -10.13
C LEU A 694 30.89 14.02 -10.07
N ILE A 695 31.30 13.46 -11.22
CA ILE A 695 32.43 12.52 -11.31
C ILE A 695 33.70 13.16 -10.73
N LYS A 696 33.94 14.44 -11.05
CA LYS A 696 35.09 15.17 -10.51
C LYS A 696 34.93 15.48 -9.03
N LYS A 697 33.77 16.00 -8.61
CA LYS A 697 33.54 16.50 -7.26
C LYS A 697 33.42 15.43 -6.20
N ARG A 698 32.90 14.24 -6.54
CA ARG A 698 32.80 13.14 -5.58
C ARG A 698 34.15 12.64 -5.06
N GLU A 699 35.25 12.89 -5.78
CA GLU A 699 36.61 12.58 -5.33
C GLU A 699 37.03 13.44 -4.12
N GLU A 700 36.39 14.59 -3.93
CA GLU A 700 36.60 15.47 -2.78
C GLU A 700 35.77 15.05 -1.54
N ASP A 701 34.89 14.03 -1.62
CA ASP A 701 34.05 13.59 -0.50
C ASP A 701 34.79 12.59 0.43
N PRO A 702 35.17 12.99 1.66
CA PRO A 702 35.82 12.08 2.61
C PRO A 702 34.92 10.94 3.09
N TYR A 703 33.60 11.06 2.90
CA TYR A 703 32.57 10.09 3.26
C TYR A 703 32.00 9.34 2.05
N ARG A 704 32.66 9.41 0.89
CA ARG A 704 32.32 8.55 -0.26
C ARG A 704 32.38 7.08 0.12
N ASN A 705 33.44 6.68 0.84
CA ASN A 705 33.60 5.30 1.32
C ASN A 705 32.67 5.01 2.52
N ILE A 706 31.98 3.87 2.46
CA ILE A 706 31.06 3.43 3.52
C ILE A 706 31.70 3.37 4.92
N ILE A 707 32.97 2.98 5.05
CA ILE A 707 33.64 2.84 6.36
C ILE A 707 33.72 4.19 7.06
N ASN A 708 34.25 5.20 6.38
CA ASN A 708 34.35 6.56 6.93
C ASN A 708 32.97 7.13 7.26
N ARG A 709 31.99 6.88 6.39
CA ARG A 709 30.60 7.29 6.62
C ARG A 709 30.00 6.64 7.86
N LYS A 710 30.16 5.32 8.04
CA LYS A 710 29.61 4.60 9.20
C LYS A 710 30.32 4.97 10.51
N ILE A 711 31.62 5.22 10.47
CA ILE A 711 32.35 5.77 11.63
C ILE A 711 31.78 7.14 12.01
N PHE A 712 31.57 8.02 11.04
CA PHE A 712 30.99 9.34 11.30
C PHE A 712 29.57 9.23 11.87
N GLU A 713 28.70 8.41 11.27
CA GLU A 713 27.33 8.18 11.74
C GLU A 713 27.28 7.63 13.18
N ALA A 714 28.24 6.77 13.54
CA ALA A 714 28.34 6.22 14.89
C ALA A 714 28.85 7.25 15.91
N LEU A 715 29.76 8.14 15.51
CA LEU A 715 30.34 9.17 16.38
C LEU A 715 29.43 10.41 16.54
N TYR A 716 28.62 10.72 15.54
CA TYR A 716 27.72 11.88 15.53
C TYR A 716 26.25 11.51 15.21
N PRO A 717 25.59 10.65 16.01
CA PRO A 717 24.24 10.18 15.67
C PRO A 717 23.16 11.28 15.70
N SER A 718 23.39 12.37 16.44
CA SER A 718 22.34 13.33 16.83
C SER A 718 22.59 14.80 16.46
N GLU A 719 23.80 15.21 16.06
CA GLU A 719 24.13 16.65 15.93
C GLU A 719 24.01 17.25 14.51
N ILE A 720 24.06 16.44 13.43
CA ILE A 720 24.25 16.99 12.05
C ILE A 720 23.16 16.56 11.04
N GLY A 721 22.25 15.64 11.40
CA GLY A 721 21.08 15.25 10.59
C GLY A 721 21.37 14.46 9.30
N GLN A 722 22.49 14.73 8.59
CA GLN A 722 22.97 14.00 7.42
C GLN A 722 24.51 13.99 7.38
N THR A 723 25.12 12.86 7.02
CA THR A 723 26.57 12.76 6.80
C THR A 723 27.04 13.85 5.82
N PRO A 724 28.06 14.67 6.18
CA PRO A 724 28.60 15.71 5.32
C PRO A 724 29.11 15.18 3.99
N THR A 725 29.49 16.11 3.11
CA THR A 725 29.99 15.84 1.77
C THR A 725 30.81 17.04 1.29
N PHE A 726 31.29 17.01 0.04
CA PHE A 726 32.01 18.13 -0.56
C PHE A 726 31.15 19.40 -0.64
N LYS A 727 31.82 20.56 -0.75
CA LYS A 727 31.15 21.84 -1.04
C LYS A 727 31.00 22.00 -2.56
N PRO A 728 29.79 22.29 -3.06
CA PRO A 728 29.55 22.45 -4.48
C PRO A 728 30.33 23.63 -5.08
#